data_AF-A0A3R9PCZ9-F1
#
_entry.id   AF-A0A3R9PCZ9-F1
#
_cell.length_a   1.000
_cell.length_b   1.000
_cell.length_c   1.000
_cell.angle_alpha   90.00
_cell.angle_beta   90.00
_cell.angle_gamma   90.00
#
_symmetry.space_group_name_H-M   'P 1'
#
loop_
_entity.id
_entity.type
_entity.pdbx_description
1 polymer ?
#
loop_
_entity_poly.entity_id
_entity_poly.type
_entity_poly.pdbx_seq_one_letter_code
_entity_poly.pdbx_strand_id
1 'polypeptide(L)'
;MKEVLRKALHEQFESFATRAIDSKVDGIRRCYALCKADDTVNFLSGDGYPKCPEGSEQVGIYCTRPDGIVELIPADLSTSVRRNIPVCVGSVTGKSEEKVDVGVRCDYTNSREVAEKADLTDLQMILDLAYLFTRGKEEWEFVRKKRELLDLVDKLIKSGVFFRLEESDPNYAYSISVDAILKEYGIDINTYKSMNMGLLMNEKTSFPENYNIYVEDPFELRDFIDRWDIFFSSNMEMKAARIWNDWLAIREYIQNALDAIDRVVTPEERKSFYEKMEYPIKFYVDELGTHIVDYGPGIKPEHFLIGGTDKLPWERGFYGEGMKMAAVFFLSKGYPSYFFTRNMNVYKVVNIRNIMHVVIGKHKKPIEGTEVIINGYSAEMPSRGLVFTFLKENNVPYYIKWTKESFKVGEKVVESPEEPNIVIDYPNLLWVRDIFVNEISELTGDSSLFSYDLWWVELHRDRVSLTGNEIYYRIPQIFPKELVRKMLDKIIDVERGSVNIYFESNLYWDSAEDDVKEEARRYMEERGLTYTLRPIKMVDSIRHFIEKTVISIEYAPRLQGLFKLVPSAEALTRAEAKRIYEVRKKGKISEEDLTLEERCVFRYAVETMKHVCAELGWEMEESFEILDGLKSPGATNPGEPIMIERSSLKFLNRPRVVETVLHEFAHHYAALTQKEHRDVTEGFEIALSRVAGIAGDIVGYSTDERLTLRRILNGGFGAKVAEWDEVEGKYKRKTKDLSIVLMNSYDVVRFRYVSDKIEEEIKRISELINLGELAIVAIGFHKTKLGSWVAKAYQTLSIMDMFPKNMPMRKDVYEKSIKDRIKKLEEEIEKELEQYARAGYIIWWYDPWEDTYHVYKQREIISLGG
;
A
#
# COMPACT_ATOMS: atom_id res chain seq x y z
N MET A 1 -82.66 26.64 27.72
CA MET A 1 -82.67 25.56 28.73
C MET A 1 -81.64 24.47 28.45
N LYS A 2 -81.60 23.83 27.26
CA LYS A 2 -80.53 22.86 26.91
C LYS A 2 -79.11 23.46 27.00
N GLU A 3 -78.88 24.65 26.47
CA GLU A 3 -77.58 25.36 26.61
C GLU A 3 -77.21 25.66 28.08
N VAL A 4 -78.20 25.97 28.93
CA VAL A 4 -77.99 26.31 30.34
C VAL A 4 -77.65 25.06 31.16
N LEU A 5 -78.29 23.91 30.86
CA LEU A 5 -77.95 22.61 31.43
C LEU A 5 -76.57 22.12 30.97
N ARG A 6 -76.19 22.38 29.71
CA ARG A 6 -74.88 22.00 29.17
C ARG A 6 -73.75 22.79 29.83
N LYS A 7 -73.98 24.08 30.11
CA LYS A 7 -73.01 24.94 30.79
C LYS A 7 -72.86 24.60 32.29
N ALA A 8 -73.97 24.30 32.98
CA ALA A 8 -73.95 23.87 34.39
C ALA A 8 -73.28 22.49 34.60
N LEU A 9 -73.43 21.56 33.66
CA LEU A 9 -72.75 20.26 33.70
C LEU A 9 -71.25 20.36 33.42
N HIS A 10 -70.82 21.29 32.56
CA HIS A 10 -69.41 21.51 32.27
C HIS A 10 -68.68 22.17 33.45
N GLU A 11 -69.32 23.16 34.10
CA GLU A 11 -68.78 23.83 35.29
C GLU A 11 -68.75 22.93 36.54
N GLN A 12 -69.66 21.94 36.66
CA GLN A 12 -69.58 20.91 37.72
C GLN A 12 -68.50 19.85 37.47
N PHE A 13 -68.18 19.53 36.21
CA PHE A 13 -67.15 18.56 35.88
C PHE A 13 -65.74 19.09 36.19
N GLU A 14 -65.46 20.36 35.94
CA GLU A 14 -64.17 20.99 36.29
C GLU A 14 -63.98 21.16 37.81
N SER A 15 -65.07 21.36 38.57
CA SER A 15 -65.03 21.41 40.04
C SER A 15 -64.75 20.05 40.70
N PHE A 16 -64.96 18.93 39.98
CA PHE A 16 -64.72 17.58 40.50
C PHE A 16 -63.30 17.09 40.18
N ALA A 17 -62.77 17.43 38.99
CA ALA A 17 -61.42 17.08 38.57
C ALA A 17 -60.31 17.77 39.39
N THR A 18 -60.59 18.95 39.96
CA THR A 18 -59.59 19.73 40.72
C THR A 18 -59.51 19.33 42.20
N ARG A 19 -60.31 18.36 42.68
CA ARG A 19 -60.31 17.91 44.10
C ARG A 19 -59.85 16.46 44.33
N ALA A 20 -59.37 15.78 43.28
CA ALA A 20 -58.88 14.39 43.37
C ALA A 20 -57.35 14.27 43.23
N ILE A 21 -56.61 15.36 43.44
CA ILE A 21 -55.14 15.35 43.52
C ILE A 21 -54.76 15.92 44.88
N ASP A 22 -54.88 15.10 45.92
CA ASP A 22 -54.07 15.19 47.14
C ASP A 22 -54.37 14.00 48.07
N SER A 23 -53.51 12.98 48.02
CA SER A 23 -52.99 12.20 49.16
C SER A 23 -52.63 10.77 48.74
N LYS A 24 -51.32 10.53 48.63
CA LYS A 24 -50.73 9.19 48.71
C LYS A 24 -50.91 8.61 50.13
N VAL A 25 -50.74 7.28 50.24
CA VAL A 25 -50.30 6.47 51.40
C VAL A 25 -51.31 5.41 51.93
N ASP A 26 -50.78 4.17 51.92
CA ASP A 26 -51.07 2.89 52.58
C ASP A 26 -52.38 2.11 52.41
N GLY A 27 -52.21 0.78 52.38
CA GLY A 27 -53.13 -0.26 51.92
C GLY A 27 -54.42 -0.46 52.73
N ILE A 28 -55.40 -1.04 52.03
CA ILE A 28 -56.75 -1.50 52.44
C ILE A 28 -57.45 -0.58 53.46
N ARG A 29 -58.32 0.31 52.97
CA ARG A 29 -58.91 1.37 53.81
C ARG A 29 -60.19 1.01 54.58
N ARG A 30 -60.87 -0.12 54.33
CA ARG A 30 -61.93 -0.70 55.18
C ARG A 30 -62.53 -1.95 54.51
N CYS A 31 -62.75 -3.00 55.30
CA CYS A 31 -63.59 -4.12 54.90
C CYS A 31 -64.87 -4.15 55.75
N TYR A 32 -65.96 -4.60 55.13
CA TYR A 32 -67.28 -4.75 55.75
C TYR A 32 -67.74 -6.20 55.61
N ALA A 33 -68.26 -6.78 56.69
CA ALA A 33 -68.92 -8.07 56.60
C ALA A 33 -70.38 -7.85 56.22
N LEU A 34 -70.86 -8.56 55.21
CA LEU A 34 -72.30 -8.71 54.98
C LEU A 34 -72.82 -9.84 55.86
N CYS A 35 -73.69 -9.49 56.79
CA CYS A 35 -74.29 -10.42 57.73
C CYS A 35 -75.78 -10.50 57.48
N LYS A 36 -76.29 -11.72 57.24
CA LYS A 36 -77.72 -11.98 57.08
C LYS A 36 -78.28 -12.53 58.39
N ALA A 37 -79.27 -11.84 58.96
CA ALA A 37 -80.04 -12.30 60.11
C ALA A 37 -81.51 -11.92 59.90
N ASP A 38 -82.43 -12.88 60.08
CA ASP A 38 -83.89 -12.70 60.01
C ASP A 38 -84.35 -11.82 58.82
N ASP A 39 -83.99 -12.25 57.61
CA ASP A 39 -84.29 -11.62 56.31
C ASP A 39 -83.74 -10.19 56.09
N THR A 40 -82.87 -9.69 56.97
CA THR A 40 -82.16 -8.42 56.78
C THR A 40 -80.67 -8.62 56.58
N VAL A 41 -80.07 -7.82 55.69
CA VAL A 41 -78.62 -7.82 55.42
C VAL A 41 -78.03 -6.54 56.02
N ASN A 42 -77.11 -6.70 56.97
CA ASN A 42 -76.45 -5.59 57.65
C ASN A 42 -74.96 -5.54 57.30
N PHE A 43 -74.42 -4.31 57.20
CA PHE A 43 -73.00 -4.06 56.99
C PHE A 43 -72.32 -3.76 58.32
N LEU A 44 -71.29 -4.53 58.67
CA LEU A 44 -70.48 -4.28 59.87
C LEU A 44 -69.07 -3.88 59.47
N SER A 45 -68.67 -2.66 59.85
CA SER A 45 -67.31 -2.15 59.64
C SER A 45 -66.41 -2.54 60.81
N GLY A 46 -65.21 -3.02 60.52
CA GLY A 46 -64.14 -3.20 61.50
C GLY A 46 -62.77 -3.09 60.83
N ASP A 47 -61.74 -2.76 61.60
CA ASP A 47 -60.37 -2.78 61.11
C ASP A 47 -59.93 -4.25 60.93
N GLY A 48 -59.66 -4.66 59.68
CA GLY A 48 -59.37 -6.05 59.30
C GLY A 48 -60.53 -6.75 58.60
N TYR A 49 -60.64 -8.08 58.71
CA TYR A 49 -61.74 -8.88 58.16
C TYR A 49 -62.83 -9.05 59.24
N PRO A 50 -63.86 -8.19 59.30
CA PRO A 50 -64.92 -8.31 60.31
C PRO A 50 -65.66 -9.64 60.18
N LYS A 51 -66.09 -10.19 61.32
CA LYS A 51 -66.93 -11.39 61.40
C LYS A 51 -68.33 -11.03 61.85
N CYS A 52 -69.32 -11.77 61.36
CA CYS A 52 -70.70 -11.57 61.78
C CYS A 52 -70.93 -12.00 63.24
N PRO A 53 -71.86 -11.35 63.97
CA PRO A 53 -72.22 -11.74 65.33
C PRO A 53 -72.79 -13.16 65.38
N GLU A 54 -72.64 -13.86 66.51
CA GLU A 54 -73.24 -15.19 66.71
C GLU A 54 -74.75 -15.15 66.45
N GLY A 55 -75.22 -16.03 65.55
CA GLY A 55 -76.62 -16.08 65.08
C GLY A 55 -76.87 -15.43 63.71
N SER A 56 -75.87 -14.80 63.08
CA SER A 56 -75.96 -14.22 61.72
C SER A 56 -75.07 -14.97 60.72
N GLU A 57 -75.55 -15.18 59.49
CA GLU A 57 -74.78 -15.83 58.41
C GLU A 57 -73.91 -14.81 57.68
N GLN A 58 -72.59 -15.05 57.61
CA GLN A 58 -71.67 -14.20 56.84
C GLN A 58 -71.71 -14.58 55.37
N VAL A 59 -72.41 -13.79 54.56
CA VAL A 59 -72.65 -14.10 53.15
C VAL A 59 -71.60 -13.51 52.21
N GLY A 60 -70.75 -12.60 52.70
CA GLY A 60 -69.61 -12.09 51.94
C GLY A 60 -68.82 -11.03 52.71
N ILE A 61 -67.64 -10.71 52.19
CA ILE A 61 -66.81 -9.60 52.67
C ILE A 61 -66.65 -8.59 51.54
N TYR A 62 -66.85 -7.33 51.89
CA TYR A 62 -66.77 -6.18 51.00
C TYR A 62 -65.52 -5.39 51.35
N CYS A 63 -64.51 -5.34 50.48
CA CYS A 63 -63.31 -4.54 50.72
C CYS A 63 -63.17 -3.44 49.66
N THR A 64 -62.79 -2.25 50.09
CA THR A 64 -62.51 -1.12 49.19
C THR A 64 -61.01 -1.00 48.97
N ARG A 65 -60.58 -1.08 47.70
CA ARG A 65 -59.19 -0.87 47.31
C ARG A 65 -58.90 0.64 47.19
N PRO A 66 -57.62 1.07 47.31
CA PRO A 66 -57.24 2.48 47.25
C PRO A 66 -57.60 3.19 45.93
N ASP A 67 -57.82 2.43 44.86
CA ASP A 67 -58.25 2.88 43.53
C ASP A 67 -59.78 3.00 43.38
N GLY A 68 -60.54 2.77 44.46
CA GLY A 68 -62.00 2.84 44.45
C GLY A 68 -62.70 1.60 43.92
N ILE A 69 -61.95 0.55 43.56
CA ILE A 69 -62.52 -0.73 43.14
C ILE A 69 -63.03 -1.49 44.38
N VAL A 70 -64.24 -2.02 44.23
CA VAL A 70 -64.96 -2.78 45.24
C VAL A 70 -64.84 -4.26 44.91
N GLU A 71 -64.20 -5.04 45.79
CA GLU A 71 -64.16 -6.49 45.68
C GLU A 71 -65.11 -7.13 46.69
N LEU A 72 -66.03 -7.95 46.18
CA LEU A 72 -66.89 -8.81 47.00
C LEU A 72 -66.29 -10.21 47.00
N ILE A 73 -65.81 -10.66 48.16
CA ILE A 73 -65.22 -11.98 48.34
C ILE A 73 -66.31 -12.92 48.90
N PRO A 74 -66.76 -13.94 48.15
CA PRO A 74 -67.71 -14.94 48.65
C PRO A 74 -67.06 -15.78 49.74
N ALA A 75 -67.82 -16.13 50.78
CA ALA A 75 -67.29 -16.80 51.96
C ALA A 75 -66.88 -18.29 51.74
N ASP A 76 -67.17 -18.87 50.57
CA ASP A 76 -67.10 -20.33 50.37
C ASP A 76 -66.18 -20.72 49.19
N LEU A 77 -64.91 -21.00 49.51
CA LEU A 77 -63.95 -21.66 48.62
C LEU A 77 -63.35 -22.88 49.32
N SER A 78 -64.19 -23.88 49.60
CA SER A 78 -63.75 -25.28 49.64
C SER A 78 -64.88 -26.22 49.17
N THR A 79 -64.58 -27.00 48.14
CA THR A 79 -65.38 -28.08 47.51
C THR A 79 -66.56 -27.72 46.60
N SER A 80 -66.56 -28.40 45.46
CA SER A 80 -67.53 -28.36 44.36
C SER A 80 -68.93 -28.84 44.74
N VAL A 81 -69.99 -28.15 44.27
CA VAL A 81 -71.11 -28.67 43.45
C VAL A 81 -72.06 -27.49 43.09
N ARG A 82 -72.55 -27.52 41.84
CA ARG A 82 -73.44 -26.58 41.12
C ARG A 82 -74.50 -25.82 41.94
N ARG A 83 -74.69 -24.53 41.63
CA ARG A 83 -75.97 -23.93 41.15
C ARG A 83 -75.85 -22.44 40.70
N ASN A 84 -76.43 -22.17 39.53
CA ASN A 84 -77.07 -20.94 39.02
C ASN A 84 -76.33 -19.60 39.02
N ILE A 85 -75.60 -19.33 37.92
CA ILE A 85 -75.47 -18.00 37.30
C ILE A 85 -75.57 -18.18 35.78
N PRO A 86 -76.45 -17.45 35.05
CA PRO A 86 -76.55 -17.59 33.59
C PRO A 86 -75.37 -16.89 32.90
N VAL A 87 -74.67 -17.62 32.02
CA VAL A 87 -73.66 -17.09 31.09
C VAL A 87 -74.03 -17.56 29.69
N CYS A 88 -74.29 -16.63 28.77
CA CYS A 88 -74.32 -16.94 27.34
C CYS A 88 -72.87 -16.98 26.84
N VAL A 89 -72.41 -18.16 26.40
CA VAL A 89 -71.09 -18.30 25.77
C VAL A 89 -71.31 -18.60 24.30
N GLY A 90 -70.99 -17.63 23.44
CA GLY A 90 -70.79 -17.87 22.02
C GLY A 90 -69.31 -18.20 21.77
N SER A 91 -69.01 -19.32 21.14
CA SER A 91 -67.67 -19.58 20.61
C SER A 91 -67.73 -19.66 19.08
N VAL A 92 -66.88 -18.87 18.43
CA VAL A 92 -66.64 -18.95 16.99
C VAL A 92 -65.35 -19.74 16.81
N THR A 93 -65.43 -20.90 16.19
CA THR A 93 -64.25 -21.68 15.81
C THR A 93 -64.36 -22.10 14.36
N GLY A 94 -63.44 -21.61 13.53
CA GLY A 94 -63.31 -22.04 12.13
C GLY A 94 -61.87 -21.87 11.65
N LYS A 95 -61.31 -22.98 11.14
CA LYS A 95 -60.04 -23.05 10.40
C LYS A 95 -60.36 -23.40 8.94
N SER A 96 -60.74 -22.41 8.12
CA SER A 96 -60.56 -22.33 6.66
C SER A 96 -61.54 -21.31 6.04
N GLU A 97 -61.20 -20.82 4.85
CA GLU A 97 -61.80 -19.63 4.23
C GLU A 97 -63.22 -19.80 3.64
N GLU A 98 -63.86 -20.97 3.70
CA GLU A 98 -65.12 -21.19 2.95
C GLU A 98 -66.37 -21.59 3.74
N LYS A 99 -66.35 -21.73 5.08
CA LYS A 99 -67.59 -21.82 5.88
C LYS A 99 -67.34 -21.63 7.38
N VAL A 100 -68.12 -20.76 8.02
CA VAL A 100 -68.19 -20.62 9.48
C VAL A 100 -69.52 -21.21 9.96
N ASP A 101 -69.47 -22.26 10.76
CA ASP A 101 -70.64 -22.74 11.51
C ASP A 101 -70.69 -22.03 12.85
N VAL A 102 -71.82 -21.34 13.10
CA VAL A 102 -72.12 -20.69 14.39
C VAL A 102 -73.15 -21.54 15.11
N GLY A 103 -72.72 -22.22 16.17
CA GLY A 103 -73.62 -22.96 17.06
C GLY A 103 -73.98 -22.12 18.28
N VAL A 104 -75.26 -21.77 18.45
CA VAL A 104 -75.80 -21.23 19.69
C VAL A 104 -76.51 -22.37 20.44
N ARG A 105 -76.08 -22.66 21.67
CA ARG A 105 -76.79 -23.60 22.55
C ARG A 105 -77.43 -22.82 23.69
N CYS A 106 -78.76 -22.72 23.66
CA CYS A 106 -79.56 -22.15 24.74
C CYS A 106 -80.23 -23.28 25.52
N ASP A 107 -79.98 -23.36 26.83
CA ASP A 107 -80.84 -24.10 27.74
C ASP A 107 -81.89 -23.15 28.32
N TYR A 108 -83.16 -23.47 28.09
CA TYR A 108 -84.31 -22.59 28.29
C TYR A 108 -84.88 -22.63 29.72
N THR A 109 -85.47 -21.52 30.15
CA THR A 109 -86.89 -21.49 30.59
C THR A 109 -87.39 -20.04 30.69
N ASN A 110 -88.55 -19.78 30.08
CA ASN A 110 -89.33 -18.54 30.06
C ASN A 110 -88.79 -17.32 29.30
N SER A 111 -89.01 -17.31 27.98
CA SER A 111 -89.21 -16.06 27.21
C SER A 111 -89.97 -16.28 25.91
N ARG A 112 -91.18 -16.87 25.99
CA ARG A 112 -92.10 -16.92 24.84
C ARG A 112 -92.57 -15.51 24.40
N GLU A 113 -92.46 -14.50 25.28
CA GLU A 113 -92.86 -13.11 24.98
C GLU A 113 -91.76 -12.24 24.35
N VAL A 114 -90.48 -12.61 24.46
CA VAL A 114 -89.37 -11.82 23.87
C VAL A 114 -88.98 -12.36 22.49
N ALA A 115 -89.06 -13.68 22.29
CA ALA A 115 -88.79 -14.31 21.00
C ALA A 115 -89.85 -14.03 19.92
N GLU A 116 -91.06 -13.59 20.29
CA GLU A 116 -92.11 -13.19 19.33
C GLU A 116 -91.99 -11.72 18.86
N LYS A 117 -91.06 -10.92 19.42
CA LYS A 117 -90.95 -9.47 19.12
C LYS A 117 -89.61 -9.02 18.55
N ALA A 118 -88.58 -9.85 18.56
CA ALA A 118 -87.32 -9.55 17.90
C ALA A 118 -87.20 -10.42 16.65
N ASP A 119 -87.25 -9.79 15.47
CA ASP A 119 -87.01 -10.46 14.20
C ASP A 119 -85.57 -11.01 14.22
N LEU A 120 -85.40 -12.33 13.97
CA LEU A 120 -84.08 -12.98 13.92
C LEU A 120 -83.14 -12.28 12.93
N THR A 121 -83.70 -11.56 11.97
CA THR A 121 -83.00 -10.72 11.00
C THR A 121 -82.26 -9.54 11.65
N ASP A 122 -82.81 -8.95 12.73
CA ASP A 122 -82.21 -7.80 13.42
C ASP A 122 -80.98 -8.22 14.25
N LEU A 123 -81.02 -9.41 14.86
CA LEU A 123 -79.90 -10.00 15.60
C LEU A 123 -78.74 -10.41 14.68
N GLN A 124 -79.06 -10.97 13.50
CA GLN A 124 -78.06 -11.28 12.47
C GLN A 124 -77.40 -10.00 11.95
N MET A 125 -78.16 -8.91 11.78
CA MET A 125 -77.62 -7.63 11.32
C MET A 125 -76.64 -6.99 12.32
N ILE A 126 -76.90 -7.10 13.63
CA ILE A 126 -75.99 -6.64 14.70
C ILE A 126 -74.68 -7.45 14.69
N LEU A 127 -74.76 -8.78 14.50
CA LEU A 127 -73.59 -9.65 14.41
C LEU A 127 -72.77 -9.40 13.14
N ASP A 128 -73.43 -9.18 12.00
CA ASP A 128 -72.78 -8.82 10.73
C ASP A 128 -72.09 -7.44 10.81
N LEU A 129 -72.63 -6.52 11.61
CA LEU A 129 -72.03 -5.20 11.88
C LEU A 129 -70.82 -5.28 12.83
N ALA A 130 -70.86 -6.14 13.85
CA ALA A 130 -69.69 -6.42 14.69
C ALA A 130 -68.57 -7.09 13.88
N TYR A 131 -68.92 -7.93 12.91
CA TYR A 131 -67.99 -8.52 11.94
C TYR A 131 -67.38 -7.47 11.00
N LEU A 132 -68.15 -6.46 10.56
CA LEU A 132 -67.62 -5.36 9.73
C LEU A 132 -66.72 -4.39 10.53
N PHE A 133 -67.03 -4.13 11.80
CA PHE A 133 -66.22 -3.29 12.70
C PHE A 133 -64.81 -3.83 12.92
N THR A 134 -64.64 -5.16 12.87
CA THR A 134 -63.35 -5.82 13.12
C THR A 134 -62.45 -5.90 11.88
N ARG A 135 -62.94 -5.52 10.68
CA ARG A 135 -62.18 -5.69 9.42
C ARG A 135 -61.92 -4.45 8.57
N GLY A 136 -62.30 -3.25 9.02
CA GLY A 136 -61.79 -1.99 8.45
C GLY A 136 -61.83 -1.91 6.91
N LYS A 137 -62.97 -2.23 6.28
CA LYS A 137 -63.16 -2.06 4.83
C LYS A 137 -64.23 -1.00 4.49
N GLU A 138 -63.87 -0.21 3.48
CA GLU A 138 -64.60 0.80 2.69
C GLU A 138 -65.70 1.65 3.38
N GLU A 139 -65.41 2.95 3.50
CA GLU A 139 -66.23 3.99 4.15
C GLU A 139 -67.68 4.07 3.66
N TRP A 140 -67.98 3.65 2.43
CA TRP A 140 -69.31 3.84 1.83
C TRP A 140 -70.36 2.83 2.33
N GLU A 141 -70.00 1.57 2.59
CA GLU A 141 -70.93 0.61 3.22
C GLU A 141 -71.19 0.96 4.69
N PHE A 142 -70.18 1.49 5.38
CA PHE A 142 -70.30 1.93 6.77
C PHE A 142 -71.31 3.07 6.93
N VAL A 143 -71.28 4.08 6.05
CA VAL A 143 -72.22 5.20 6.10
C VAL A 143 -73.66 4.74 5.82
N ARG A 144 -73.86 3.79 4.90
CA ARG A 144 -75.20 3.24 4.61
C ARG A 144 -75.76 2.46 5.80
N LYS A 145 -74.98 1.54 6.37
CA LYS A 145 -75.41 0.72 7.51
C LYS A 145 -75.50 1.50 8.82
N LYS A 146 -74.76 2.60 8.99
CA LYS A 146 -74.90 3.51 10.14
C LYS A 146 -76.30 4.12 10.22
N ARG A 147 -76.93 4.43 9.08
CA ARG A 147 -78.30 4.96 9.04
C ARG A 147 -79.33 3.90 9.42
N GLU A 148 -79.17 2.68 8.91
CA GLU A 148 -80.00 1.52 9.27
C GLU A 148 -79.84 1.17 10.77
N LEU A 149 -78.63 1.30 11.32
CA LEU A 149 -78.35 1.13 12.75
C LEU A 149 -79.03 2.20 13.61
N LEU A 150 -78.97 3.47 13.20
CA LEU A 150 -79.62 4.56 13.91
C LEU A 150 -81.15 4.41 13.90
N ASP A 151 -81.73 3.95 12.78
CA ASP A 151 -83.16 3.66 12.69
C ASP A 151 -83.55 2.45 13.55
N LEU A 152 -82.72 1.40 13.62
CA LEU A 152 -82.93 0.24 14.50
C LEU A 152 -82.81 0.62 15.98
N VAL A 153 -81.81 1.42 16.36
CA VAL A 153 -81.64 1.95 17.71
C VAL A 153 -82.83 2.82 18.10
N ASP A 154 -83.32 3.67 17.19
CA ASP A 154 -84.50 4.49 17.44
C ASP A 154 -85.79 3.64 17.58
N LYS A 155 -85.88 2.52 16.85
CA LYS A 155 -86.95 1.51 16.96
C LYS A 155 -86.90 0.77 18.31
N LEU A 156 -85.71 0.40 18.77
CA LEU A 156 -85.46 -0.30 20.04
C LEU A 156 -85.69 0.62 21.26
N ILE A 157 -85.29 1.89 21.15
CA ILE A 157 -85.58 2.92 22.17
C ILE A 157 -87.09 3.16 22.28
N LYS A 158 -87.82 3.24 21.14
CA LYS A 158 -89.28 3.39 21.14
C LYS A 158 -90.03 2.16 21.66
N SER A 159 -89.40 0.99 21.68
CA SER A 159 -89.96 -0.25 22.24
C SER A 159 -89.57 -0.49 23.70
N GLY A 160 -88.92 0.49 24.37
CA GLY A 160 -88.63 0.45 25.80
C GLY A 160 -87.38 -0.34 26.18
N VAL A 161 -86.55 -0.72 25.21
CA VAL A 161 -85.27 -1.40 25.44
C VAL A 161 -84.19 -0.34 25.64
N PHE A 162 -83.72 -0.19 26.88
CA PHE A 162 -82.60 0.70 27.21
C PHE A 162 -81.30 -0.10 27.23
N PHE A 163 -80.36 0.26 26.36
CA PHE A 163 -78.98 -0.22 26.44
C PHE A 163 -78.19 0.72 27.35
N ARG A 164 -77.56 0.17 28.39
CA ARG A 164 -76.50 0.85 29.11
C ARG A 164 -75.19 0.41 28.47
N LEU A 165 -74.60 1.26 27.64
CA LEU A 165 -73.18 1.13 27.31
C LEU A 165 -72.43 1.58 28.55
N GLU A 166 -71.99 0.62 29.36
CA GLU A 166 -70.92 0.91 30.32
C GLU A 166 -69.69 1.24 29.49
N GLU A 167 -69.18 2.47 29.64
CA GLU A 167 -67.83 2.80 29.22
C GLU A 167 -66.91 1.84 29.98
N SER A 168 -66.52 0.76 29.32
CA SER A 168 -65.34 0.00 29.70
C SER A 168 -64.21 1.01 29.87
N ASP A 169 -63.55 0.97 31.02
CA ASP A 169 -62.31 1.69 31.33
C ASP A 169 -61.51 1.98 30.04
N PRO A 170 -61.14 3.23 29.72
CA PRO A 170 -60.33 3.56 28.55
C PRO A 170 -59.04 2.72 28.45
N ASN A 171 -58.58 2.13 29.56
CA ASN A 171 -57.45 1.20 29.57
C ASN A 171 -57.76 -0.19 28.96
N TYR A 172 -59.03 -0.57 28.80
CA TYR A 172 -59.43 -1.86 28.24
C TYR A 172 -59.56 -1.85 26.70
N ALA A 173 -59.65 -0.68 26.07
CA ALA A 173 -59.86 -0.56 24.61
C ALA A 173 -58.57 -0.68 23.77
N TYR A 174 -57.39 -0.76 24.40
CA TYR A 174 -56.11 -0.94 23.71
C TYR A 174 -55.29 -2.08 24.34
N SER A 175 -55.87 -3.26 24.52
CA SER A 175 -55.05 -4.47 24.61
C SER A 175 -54.57 -4.83 23.20
N ILE A 176 -53.77 -3.96 22.56
CA ILE A 176 -52.90 -4.44 21.49
C ILE A 176 -52.01 -5.47 22.18
N SER A 177 -52.21 -6.74 21.84
CA SER A 177 -51.40 -7.81 22.39
C SER A 177 -49.94 -7.45 22.14
N VAL A 178 -49.10 -7.56 23.18
CA VAL A 178 -47.64 -7.40 23.06
C VAL A 178 -47.15 -8.20 21.84
N ASP A 179 -47.70 -9.40 21.63
CA ASP A 179 -47.37 -10.27 20.49
C ASP A 179 -47.65 -9.61 19.13
N ALA A 180 -48.68 -8.79 19.01
CA ALA A 180 -49.01 -8.08 17.77
C ALA A 180 -47.96 -7.01 17.44
N ILE A 181 -47.55 -6.23 18.46
CA ILE A 181 -46.47 -5.23 18.31
C ILE A 181 -45.16 -5.95 17.97
N LEU A 182 -44.78 -6.98 18.74
CA LEU A 182 -43.53 -7.71 18.51
C LEU A 182 -43.48 -8.35 17.11
N LYS A 183 -44.59 -8.95 16.66
CA LYS A 183 -44.70 -9.51 15.32
C LYS A 183 -44.52 -8.45 14.22
N GLU A 184 -44.99 -7.22 14.43
CA GLU A 184 -44.83 -6.11 13.48
C GLU A 184 -43.35 -5.70 13.30
N TYR A 185 -42.55 -5.87 14.35
CA TYR A 185 -41.10 -5.60 14.33
C TYR A 185 -40.25 -6.83 13.99
N GLY A 186 -40.86 -7.99 13.81
CA GLY A 186 -40.14 -9.25 13.60
C GLY A 186 -39.38 -9.73 14.84
N ILE A 187 -39.80 -9.30 16.03
CA ILE A 187 -39.20 -9.66 17.32
C ILE A 187 -39.97 -10.86 17.88
N ASP A 188 -39.27 -11.93 18.24
CA ASP A 188 -39.91 -13.03 18.95
C ASP A 188 -39.96 -12.77 20.47
N ILE A 189 -40.89 -13.42 21.15
CA ILE A 189 -41.12 -13.22 22.59
C ILE A 189 -39.89 -13.56 23.46
N ASN A 190 -39.01 -14.46 23.02
CA ASN A 190 -37.80 -14.80 23.76
C ASN A 190 -36.77 -13.69 23.63
N THR A 191 -36.60 -13.13 22.43
CA THR A 191 -35.75 -11.96 22.18
C THR A 191 -36.23 -10.75 22.99
N TYR A 192 -37.54 -10.47 22.98
CA TYR A 192 -38.13 -9.41 23.81
C TYR A 192 -37.78 -9.57 25.30
N LYS A 193 -37.92 -10.78 25.84
CA LYS A 193 -37.61 -11.09 27.25
C LYS A 193 -36.11 -11.06 27.55
N SER A 194 -35.28 -11.65 26.68
CA SER A 194 -33.84 -11.76 26.89
C SER A 194 -33.14 -10.39 26.82
N MET A 195 -33.67 -9.49 26.00
CA MET A 195 -33.18 -8.12 25.87
C MET A 195 -33.76 -7.17 26.93
N ASN A 196 -34.62 -7.66 27.84
CA ASN A 196 -35.35 -6.86 28.82
C ASN A 196 -36.02 -5.63 28.17
N MET A 197 -36.70 -5.86 27.04
CA MET A 197 -37.44 -4.82 26.34
C MET A 197 -38.68 -4.41 27.12
N GLY A 198 -39.02 -3.13 27.03
CA GLY A 198 -40.24 -2.55 27.58
C GLY A 198 -41.10 -1.93 26.48
N LEU A 199 -42.41 -1.93 26.69
CA LEU A 199 -43.34 -1.14 25.89
C LEU A 199 -43.35 0.30 26.41
N LEU A 200 -43.29 1.28 25.51
CA LEU A 200 -43.29 2.70 25.89
C LEU A 200 -44.55 3.14 26.62
N MET A 201 -45.69 2.50 26.34
CA MET A 201 -46.94 2.78 27.07
C MET A 201 -46.83 2.45 28.57
N ASN A 202 -46.03 1.45 28.95
CA ASN A 202 -45.79 1.14 30.36
C ASN A 202 -44.87 2.19 31.00
N GLU A 203 -43.89 2.68 30.24
CA GLU A 203 -42.99 3.73 30.71
C GLU A 203 -43.73 5.05 30.93
N LYS A 204 -44.69 5.40 30.06
CA LYS A 204 -45.53 6.60 30.22
C LYS A 204 -46.18 6.71 31.59
N THR A 205 -46.61 5.57 32.14
CA THR A 205 -47.26 5.48 33.45
C THR A 205 -46.24 5.36 34.59
N SER A 206 -45.15 4.63 34.36
CA SER A 206 -44.18 4.28 35.43
C SER A 206 -43.09 5.34 35.64
N PHE A 207 -42.59 5.92 34.55
CA PHE A 207 -41.50 6.90 34.51
C PHE A 207 -41.76 7.94 33.39
N PRO A 208 -42.71 8.87 33.60
CA PRO A 208 -43.11 9.83 32.57
C PRO A 208 -41.96 10.68 32.01
N GLU A 209 -40.95 10.96 32.82
CA GLU A 209 -39.74 11.68 32.42
C GLU A 209 -38.91 10.91 31.37
N ASN A 210 -38.76 9.59 31.53
CA ASN A 210 -38.07 8.76 30.54
C ASN A 210 -38.90 8.65 29.27
N TYR A 211 -40.22 8.48 29.42
CA TYR A 211 -41.14 8.43 28.27
C TYR A 211 -41.01 9.67 27.39
N ASN A 212 -40.98 10.86 27.98
CA ASN A 212 -40.82 12.10 27.23
C ASN A 212 -39.51 12.11 26.43
N ILE A 213 -38.40 11.67 27.02
CA ILE A 213 -37.11 11.54 26.31
C ILE A 213 -37.21 10.51 25.17
N TYR A 214 -37.91 9.40 25.39
CA TYR A 214 -38.09 8.36 24.36
C TYR A 214 -38.95 8.80 23.20
N VAL A 215 -39.91 9.70 23.37
CA VAL A 215 -40.83 10.13 22.29
C VAL A 215 -40.50 11.51 21.72
N GLU A 216 -39.62 12.26 22.37
CA GLU A 216 -39.17 13.55 21.87
C GLU A 216 -38.25 13.36 20.66
N ASP A 217 -38.57 14.06 19.58
CA ASP A 217 -37.78 14.11 18.35
C ASP A 217 -37.59 15.56 17.91
N PRO A 218 -36.43 15.89 17.31
CA PRO A 218 -36.19 17.13 16.61
C PRO A 218 -37.32 17.42 15.62
N PHE A 219 -37.70 18.69 15.48
CA PHE A 219 -38.86 19.11 14.71
C PHE A 219 -38.80 18.58 13.27
N GLU A 220 -37.61 18.59 12.69
CA GLU A 220 -37.30 18.22 11.33
C GLU A 220 -37.41 16.69 11.08
N LEU A 221 -37.24 15.87 12.12
CA LEU A 221 -37.36 14.40 12.03
C LEU A 221 -38.79 13.88 12.28
N ARG A 222 -39.68 14.68 12.87
CA ARG A 222 -41.07 14.27 13.19
C ARG A 222 -41.87 13.85 11.96
N ASP A 223 -41.56 14.45 10.81
CA ASP A 223 -42.23 14.12 9.55
C ASP A 223 -41.76 12.78 8.96
N PHE A 224 -40.65 12.22 9.46
CA PHE A 224 -40.15 10.92 9.04
C PHE A 224 -40.65 9.80 9.95
N ILE A 225 -40.91 10.11 11.22
CA ILE A 225 -41.30 9.13 12.24
C ILE A 225 -42.83 9.02 12.29
N ASP A 226 -43.34 7.79 12.35
CA ASP A 226 -44.75 7.49 12.56
C ASP A 226 -45.07 7.39 14.06
N ARG A 227 -44.38 6.47 14.74
CA ARG A 227 -44.57 6.23 16.19
C ARG A 227 -43.38 5.51 16.81
N TRP A 228 -43.31 5.54 18.14
CA TRP A 228 -42.38 4.75 18.94
C TRP A 228 -43.16 3.76 19.79
N ASP A 229 -42.71 2.50 19.87
CA ASP A 229 -43.45 1.44 20.55
C ASP A 229 -42.65 0.72 21.65
N ILE A 230 -41.36 0.44 21.41
CA ILE A 230 -40.52 -0.42 22.25
C ILE A 230 -39.25 0.33 22.66
N PHE A 231 -38.70 0.04 23.85
CA PHE A 231 -37.38 0.50 24.27
C PHE A 231 -36.59 -0.61 24.99
N PHE A 232 -35.27 -0.49 25.01
CA PHE A 232 -34.40 -1.31 25.87
C PHE A 232 -33.07 -0.61 26.16
N SER A 233 -32.41 -1.04 27.25
CA SER A 233 -31.05 -0.60 27.59
C SER A 233 -30.03 -1.44 26.82
N SER A 234 -29.07 -0.79 26.16
CA SER A 234 -27.91 -1.48 25.59
C SER A 234 -26.87 -1.87 26.65
N ASN A 235 -27.00 -1.34 27.88
CA ASN A 235 -26.03 -1.39 28.97
C ASN A 235 -24.67 -0.74 28.66
N MET A 236 -24.56 0.03 27.57
CA MET A 236 -23.35 0.80 27.28
C MET A 236 -23.37 2.14 28.01
N GLU A 237 -22.34 2.39 28.82
CA GLU A 237 -22.15 3.68 29.47
C GLU A 237 -21.57 4.71 28.51
N MET A 238 -21.99 5.97 28.66
CA MET A 238 -21.46 7.11 27.88
C MET A 238 -19.93 7.27 27.95
N LYS A 239 -19.30 6.78 29.02
CA LYS A 239 -17.84 6.85 29.22
C LYS A 239 -17.06 5.87 28.35
N ALA A 240 -17.72 4.88 27.75
CA ALA A 240 -17.04 3.89 26.90
C ALA A 240 -16.35 4.54 25.68
N ALA A 241 -16.92 5.63 25.15
CA ALA A 241 -16.43 6.29 23.94
C ALA A 241 -15.29 7.31 24.15
N ARG A 242 -14.68 7.40 25.34
CA ARG A 242 -13.70 8.47 25.67
C ARG A 242 -12.45 8.52 24.79
N ILE A 243 -12.07 7.41 24.16
CA ILE A 243 -10.85 7.31 23.33
C ILE A 243 -11.16 7.57 21.84
N TRP A 244 -12.44 7.72 21.48
CA TRP A 244 -12.88 7.86 20.10
C TRP A 244 -12.78 9.31 19.63
N ASN A 245 -12.57 9.47 18.34
CA ASN A 245 -12.71 10.73 17.64
C ASN A 245 -13.81 10.62 16.58
N ASP A 246 -14.15 11.76 15.99
CA ASP A 246 -15.23 11.88 15.00
C ASP A 246 -15.04 10.90 13.83
N TRP A 247 -13.82 10.79 13.31
CA TRP A 247 -13.51 9.89 12.20
C TRP A 247 -13.71 8.42 12.56
N LEU A 248 -13.21 7.96 13.72
CA LEU A 248 -13.39 6.58 14.17
C LEU A 248 -14.87 6.23 14.32
N ALA A 249 -15.69 7.16 14.83
CA ALA A 249 -17.12 6.95 14.98
C ALA A 249 -17.85 6.88 13.62
N ILE A 250 -17.58 7.84 12.71
CA ILE A 250 -18.14 7.83 11.34
C ILE A 250 -17.74 6.54 10.61
N ARG A 251 -16.45 6.19 10.69
CA ARG A 251 -15.88 5.03 10.04
C ARG A 251 -16.64 3.76 10.37
N GLU A 252 -17.06 3.56 11.62
CA GLU A 252 -17.78 2.34 11.99
C GLU A 252 -19.16 2.26 11.35
N TYR A 253 -19.87 3.38 11.16
CA TYR A 253 -21.11 3.37 10.39
C TYR A 253 -20.85 3.04 8.91
N ILE A 254 -19.80 3.61 8.32
CA ILE A 254 -19.40 3.31 6.95
C ILE A 254 -18.99 1.83 6.81
N GLN A 255 -18.25 1.26 7.77
CA GLN A 255 -17.87 -0.16 7.79
C GLN A 255 -19.08 -1.07 7.79
N ASN A 256 -20.06 -0.79 8.65
CA ASN A 256 -21.28 -1.59 8.71
C ASN A 256 -22.11 -1.44 7.43
N ALA A 257 -22.14 -0.25 6.81
CA ALA A 257 -22.77 -0.03 5.51
C ALA A 257 -22.09 -0.85 4.39
N LEU A 258 -20.75 -0.87 4.34
CA LEU A 258 -19.98 -1.68 3.39
C LEU A 258 -20.26 -3.18 3.58
N ASP A 259 -20.17 -3.67 4.82
CA ASP A 259 -20.46 -5.07 5.14
C ASP A 259 -21.91 -5.46 4.78
N ALA A 260 -22.86 -4.56 5.01
CA ALA A 260 -24.27 -4.77 4.69
C ALA A 260 -24.51 -4.89 3.18
N ILE A 261 -23.81 -4.09 2.36
CA ILE A 261 -23.83 -4.21 0.90
C ILE A 261 -23.17 -5.52 0.47
N ASP A 262 -21.99 -5.84 1.02
CA ASP A 262 -21.24 -7.04 0.66
C ASP A 262 -22.02 -8.34 0.92
N ARG A 263 -23.00 -8.34 1.83
CA ARG A 263 -23.90 -9.48 2.08
C ARG A 263 -24.96 -9.72 1.01
N VAL A 264 -25.35 -8.68 0.27
CA VAL A 264 -26.48 -8.74 -0.68
C VAL A 264 -26.03 -8.73 -2.13
N VAL A 265 -24.82 -8.25 -2.42
CA VAL A 265 -24.31 -8.15 -3.79
C VAL A 265 -23.62 -9.42 -4.23
N THR A 266 -23.78 -9.75 -5.50
CA THR A 266 -23.06 -10.86 -6.13
C THR A 266 -21.57 -10.53 -6.31
N PRO A 267 -20.68 -11.53 -6.40
CA PRO A 267 -19.28 -11.31 -6.73
C PRO A 267 -19.07 -10.49 -8.02
N GLU A 268 -19.93 -10.68 -9.02
CA GLU A 268 -19.89 -9.97 -10.30
C GLU A 268 -20.28 -8.49 -10.15
N GLU A 269 -21.33 -8.20 -9.39
CA GLU A 269 -21.72 -6.81 -9.07
C GLU A 269 -20.63 -6.11 -8.27
N ARG A 270 -20.05 -6.80 -7.28
CA ARG A 270 -18.93 -6.27 -6.50
C ARG A 270 -17.75 -5.93 -7.42
N LYS A 271 -17.33 -6.84 -8.30
CA LYS A 271 -16.29 -6.57 -9.31
C LYS A 271 -16.62 -5.33 -10.14
N SER A 272 -17.87 -5.19 -10.58
CA SER A 272 -18.31 -4.02 -11.34
C SER A 272 -18.19 -2.70 -10.57
N PHE A 273 -18.45 -2.69 -9.25
CA PHE A 273 -18.28 -1.49 -8.43
C PHE A 273 -16.83 -1.02 -8.37
N TYR A 274 -15.88 -1.95 -8.22
CA TYR A 274 -14.45 -1.63 -8.22
C TYR A 274 -13.93 -1.23 -9.60
N GLU A 275 -14.44 -1.85 -10.68
CA GLU A 275 -14.08 -1.45 -12.04
C GLU A 275 -14.56 -0.03 -12.37
N LYS A 276 -15.74 0.36 -11.87
CA LYS A 276 -16.32 1.71 -12.08
C LYS A 276 -15.90 2.72 -11.03
N MET A 277 -15.30 2.28 -9.92
CA MET A 277 -15.06 3.09 -8.72
C MET A 277 -16.34 3.77 -8.20
N GLU A 278 -17.45 3.02 -8.21
CA GLU A 278 -18.77 3.45 -7.78
C GLU A 278 -19.35 2.44 -6.78
N TYR A 279 -18.86 2.50 -5.54
CA TYR A 279 -19.42 1.69 -4.46
C TYR A 279 -20.73 2.31 -3.95
N PRO A 280 -21.82 1.55 -3.77
CA PRO A 280 -23.16 2.11 -3.56
C PRO A 280 -23.42 2.57 -2.11
N ILE A 281 -22.49 3.31 -1.51
CA ILE A 281 -22.72 4.03 -0.26
C ILE A 281 -22.90 5.51 -0.58
N LYS A 282 -23.92 6.13 0.03
CA LYS A 282 -24.08 7.58 -0.01
C LYS A 282 -23.68 8.17 1.32
N PHE A 283 -22.76 9.12 1.26
CA PHE A 283 -22.39 9.98 2.36
C PHE A 283 -22.73 11.42 1.98
N TYR A 284 -23.56 12.09 2.76
CA TYR A 284 -23.88 13.51 2.54
C TYR A 284 -24.27 14.20 3.84
N VAL A 285 -24.27 15.52 3.82
CA VAL A 285 -24.67 16.37 4.95
C VAL A 285 -25.77 17.31 4.48
N ASP A 286 -26.83 17.43 5.29
CA ASP A 286 -27.92 18.38 5.07
C ASP A 286 -28.33 19.07 6.39
N GLU A 287 -29.50 19.71 6.42
CA GLU A 287 -30.03 20.42 7.60
C GLU A 287 -30.33 19.48 8.80
N LEU A 288 -30.56 18.19 8.56
CA LEU A 288 -30.77 17.19 9.61
C LEU A 288 -29.46 16.73 10.24
N GLY A 289 -28.36 16.74 9.48
CA GLY A 289 -27.04 16.34 9.93
C GLY A 289 -26.31 15.49 8.90
N THR A 290 -25.57 14.49 9.38
CA THR A 290 -24.75 13.61 8.52
C THR A 290 -25.51 12.32 8.22
N HIS A 291 -25.58 11.99 6.92
CA HIS A 291 -26.28 10.83 6.39
C HIS A 291 -25.29 9.79 5.87
N ILE A 292 -25.51 8.53 6.24
CA ILE A 292 -24.80 7.37 5.72
C ILE A 292 -25.85 6.36 5.27
N VAL A 293 -25.93 6.12 3.96
CA VAL A 293 -26.98 5.30 3.36
C VAL A 293 -26.38 4.10 2.64
N ASP A 294 -26.91 2.92 2.96
CA ASP A 294 -26.63 1.64 2.31
C ASP A 294 -27.90 1.00 1.71
N TYR A 295 -27.70 -0.05 0.92
CA TYR A 295 -28.76 -0.85 0.28
C TYR A 295 -28.79 -2.30 0.76
N GLY A 296 -28.19 -2.57 1.92
CA GLY A 296 -28.05 -3.88 2.52
C GLY A 296 -29.35 -4.42 3.14
N PRO A 297 -29.26 -5.49 3.96
CA PRO A 297 -30.43 -6.16 4.52
C PRO A 297 -31.14 -5.37 5.63
N GLY A 298 -30.59 -4.24 6.07
CA GLY A 298 -31.09 -3.45 7.17
C GLY A 298 -30.56 -3.89 8.55
N ILE A 299 -30.93 -3.12 9.57
CA ILE A 299 -30.56 -3.35 10.98
C ILE A 299 -31.70 -4.05 11.72
N LYS A 300 -31.34 -4.98 12.62
CA LYS A 300 -32.26 -5.64 13.55
C LYS A 300 -31.98 -5.23 15.01
N PRO A 301 -32.94 -5.41 15.93
CA PRO A 301 -32.75 -5.05 17.35
C PRO A 301 -31.54 -5.72 18.00
N GLU A 302 -31.20 -6.95 17.62
CA GLU A 302 -30.10 -7.71 18.20
C GLU A 302 -28.74 -7.07 17.90
N HIS A 303 -28.64 -6.31 16.80
CA HIS A 303 -27.41 -5.59 16.43
C HIS A 303 -27.04 -4.48 17.43
N PHE A 304 -27.92 -4.10 18.36
CA PHE A 304 -27.64 -3.13 19.42
C PHE A 304 -27.23 -3.77 20.77
N LEU A 305 -27.23 -5.11 20.88
CA LEU A 305 -26.83 -5.82 22.10
C LEU A 305 -25.33 -6.05 22.22
N ILE A 306 -24.76 -5.84 23.40
CA ILE A 306 -23.37 -6.20 23.70
C ILE A 306 -23.18 -7.73 23.60
N GLY A 307 -22.04 -8.18 23.06
CA GLY A 307 -21.63 -9.59 23.08
C GLY A 307 -22.18 -10.49 21.96
N GLY A 308 -23.08 -10.00 21.11
CA GLY A 308 -23.51 -10.69 19.90
C GLY A 308 -22.73 -10.23 18.67
N THR A 309 -22.20 -11.17 17.88
CA THR A 309 -21.69 -10.90 16.53
C THR A 309 -22.23 -11.93 15.56
N ASP A 310 -23.04 -11.47 14.61
CA ASP A 310 -23.45 -12.24 13.43
C ASP A 310 -22.48 -12.00 12.28
N LYS A 311 -21.25 -11.54 12.58
CA LYS A 311 -20.27 -11.25 11.56
C LYS A 311 -19.62 -12.51 11.03
N LEU A 312 -19.48 -12.56 9.71
CA LEU A 312 -18.74 -13.60 9.03
C LEU A 312 -17.23 -13.32 9.16
N PRO A 313 -16.35 -14.34 9.13
CA PRO A 313 -14.91 -14.17 9.38
C PRO A 313 -14.20 -13.15 8.47
N TRP A 314 -14.73 -12.90 7.27
CA TRP A 314 -14.16 -11.97 6.29
C TRP A 314 -14.73 -10.54 6.39
N GLU A 315 -15.79 -10.31 7.17
CA GLU A 315 -16.41 -8.99 7.32
C GLU A 315 -15.53 -8.04 8.13
N ARG A 316 -15.74 -6.73 7.94
CA ARG A 316 -14.93 -5.70 8.58
C ARG A 316 -15.19 -5.67 10.10
N GLY A 317 -14.12 -5.79 10.88
CA GLY A 317 -14.19 -5.73 12.34
C GLY A 317 -14.62 -7.03 13.01
N PHE A 318 -14.06 -7.30 14.20
CA PHE A 318 -14.14 -8.61 14.84
C PHE A 318 -15.27 -8.73 15.89
N TYR A 319 -15.56 -7.65 16.63
CA TYR A 319 -16.35 -7.73 17.86
C TYR A 319 -17.84 -7.38 17.70
N GLY A 320 -18.27 -6.80 16.57
CA GLY A 320 -19.66 -6.38 16.37
C GLY A 320 -20.14 -5.24 17.30
N GLU A 321 -19.21 -4.52 17.94
CA GLU A 321 -19.53 -3.44 18.89
C GLU A 321 -19.35 -2.03 18.32
N GLY A 322 -18.67 -1.90 17.18
CA GLY A 322 -18.26 -0.60 16.65
C GLY A 322 -19.41 0.37 16.38
N MET A 323 -20.52 -0.11 15.78
CA MET A 323 -21.73 0.70 15.56
C MET A 323 -22.29 1.28 16.88
N LYS A 324 -22.26 0.48 17.95
CA LYS A 324 -22.81 0.86 19.25
C LYS A 324 -21.89 1.88 19.93
N MET A 325 -20.58 1.68 19.82
CA MET A 325 -19.58 2.63 20.29
C MET A 325 -19.66 3.97 19.56
N ALA A 326 -19.86 3.96 18.24
CA ALA A 326 -20.12 5.15 17.46
C ALA A 326 -21.40 5.88 17.91
N ALA A 327 -22.48 5.12 18.16
CA ALA A 327 -23.73 5.70 18.67
C ALA A 327 -23.56 6.32 20.06
N VAL A 328 -22.85 5.66 20.96
CA VAL A 328 -22.50 6.20 22.28
C VAL A 328 -21.63 7.45 22.15
N PHE A 329 -20.66 7.46 21.24
CA PHE A 329 -19.79 8.61 21.00
C PHE A 329 -20.61 9.85 20.60
N PHE A 330 -21.43 9.76 19.56
CA PHE A 330 -22.23 10.89 19.09
C PHE A 330 -23.29 11.30 20.11
N LEU A 331 -23.95 10.34 20.76
CA LEU A 331 -24.90 10.62 21.83
C LEU A 331 -24.25 11.36 23.00
N SER A 332 -23.00 11.03 23.37
CA SER A 332 -22.25 11.73 24.43
C SER A 332 -21.89 13.17 24.06
N LYS A 333 -21.89 13.50 22.76
CA LYS A 333 -21.66 14.83 22.21
C LYS A 333 -22.95 15.62 21.99
N GLY A 334 -24.11 15.02 22.28
CA GLY A 334 -25.42 15.63 22.06
C GLY A 334 -25.97 15.46 20.65
N TYR A 335 -25.40 14.55 19.86
CA TYR A 335 -25.82 14.24 18.49
C TYR A 335 -26.41 12.83 18.43
N PRO A 336 -27.70 12.63 18.72
CA PRO A 336 -28.30 11.29 18.70
C PRO A 336 -28.35 10.72 17.28
N SER A 337 -28.01 9.43 17.16
CA SER A 337 -28.11 8.71 15.89
C SER A 337 -29.50 8.09 15.70
N TYR A 338 -30.04 8.28 14.50
CA TYR A 338 -31.27 7.65 14.02
C TYR A 338 -30.93 6.64 12.92
N PHE A 339 -31.55 5.48 12.95
CA PHE A 339 -31.34 4.40 11.99
C PHE A 339 -32.68 4.04 11.36
N PHE A 340 -32.91 4.54 10.16
CA PHE A 340 -34.08 4.17 9.37
C PHE A 340 -33.73 2.96 8.51
N THR A 341 -34.53 1.91 8.53
CA THR A 341 -34.18 0.62 7.92
C THR A 341 -35.36 -0.01 7.19
N ARG A 342 -35.13 -1.13 6.49
CA ARG A 342 -36.19 -1.95 5.89
C ARG A 342 -37.34 -2.27 6.85
N ASN A 343 -38.49 -2.62 6.29
CA ASN A 343 -39.74 -2.95 6.99
C ASN A 343 -40.33 -1.79 7.81
N MET A 344 -40.01 -0.56 7.39
CA MET A 344 -40.48 0.68 8.01
C MET A 344 -40.02 0.82 9.47
N ASN A 345 -38.96 0.13 9.89
CA ASN A 345 -38.46 0.20 11.27
C ASN A 345 -37.48 1.36 11.43
N VAL A 346 -37.62 2.13 12.50
CA VAL A 346 -36.66 3.17 12.89
C VAL A 346 -36.15 2.90 14.29
N TYR A 347 -34.86 3.13 14.49
CA TYR A 347 -34.22 3.10 15.80
C TYR A 347 -33.68 4.48 16.12
N LYS A 348 -33.79 4.92 17.37
CA LYS A 348 -33.01 6.05 17.88
C LYS A 348 -32.29 5.70 19.16
N VAL A 349 -31.13 6.29 19.37
CA VAL A 349 -30.39 6.17 20.62
C VAL A 349 -30.63 7.37 21.51
N VAL A 350 -30.90 7.13 22.79
CA VAL A 350 -31.09 8.19 23.79
C VAL A 350 -30.28 7.90 25.05
N ASN A 351 -29.93 8.94 25.80
CA ASN A 351 -29.17 8.83 27.04
C ASN A 351 -30.12 8.88 28.24
N ILE A 352 -30.27 7.77 28.94
CA ILE A 352 -30.99 7.71 30.22
C ILE A 352 -29.98 7.37 31.31
N ARG A 353 -29.77 8.31 32.25
CA ARG A 353 -28.88 8.12 33.41
C ARG A 353 -27.46 7.67 33.03
N ASN A 354 -26.88 8.24 31.96
CA ASN A 354 -25.55 7.89 31.41
C ASN A 354 -25.45 6.52 30.74
N ILE A 355 -26.58 5.87 30.45
CA ILE A 355 -26.65 4.61 29.73
C ILE A 355 -27.36 4.84 28.39
N MET A 356 -26.83 4.26 27.32
CA MET A 356 -27.48 4.28 26.01
C MET A 356 -28.69 3.35 26.02
N HIS A 357 -29.86 3.92 25.78
CA HIS A 357 -31.08 3.20 25.48
C HIS A 357 -31.38 3.27 23.99
N VAL A 358 -31.98 2.24 23.46
CA VAL A 358 -32.46 2.17 22.07
C VAL A 358 -33.98 2.17 22.09
N VAL A 359 -34.56 3.05 21.29
CA VAL A 359 -36.02 3.15 21.08
C VAL A 359 -36.33 2.63 19.69
N ILE A 360 -37.35 1.79 19.57
CA ILE A 360 -37.79 1.16 18.33
C ILE A 360 -39.18 1.69 17.96
N GLY A 361 -39.33 2.09 16.70
CA GLY A 361 -40.54 2.69 16.17
C GLY A 361 -40.75 2.39 14.69
N LYS A 362 -41.81 2.98 14.13
CA LYS A 362 -42.07 2.98 12.69
C LYS A 362 -41.76 4.33 12.06
N HIS A 363 -41.27 4.32 10.83
CA HIS A 363 -41.13 5.52 10.00
C HIS A 363 -42.10 5.50 8.82
N LYS A 364 -42.26 6.65 8.16
CA LYS A 364 -43.27 6.88 7.11
C LYS A 364 -42.76 6.62 5.70
N LYS A 365 -41.44 6.65 5.47
CA LYS A 365 -40.83 6.55 4.13
C LYS A 365 -40.22 5.17 3.88
N PRO A 366 -40.49 4.47 2.76
CA PRO A 366 -39.80 3.22 2.47
C PRO A 366 -38.30 3.44 2.24
N ILE A 367 -37.46 2.57 2.81
CA ILE A 367 -36.00 2.58 2.64
C ILE A 367 -35.54 1.20 2.21
N GLU A 368 -34.66 1.15 1.20
CA GLU A 368 -34.16 -0.09 0.59
C GLU A 368 -33.03 -0.75 1.36
N GLY A 369 -32.39 -0.09 2.31
CA GLY A 369 -31.33 -0.65 3.15
C GLY A 369 -31.37 -0.03 4.54
N THR A 370 -30.31 0.68 4.90
CA THR A 370 -30.25 1.50 6.12
C THR A 370 -29.84 2.93 5.78
N GLU A 371 -30.50 3.90 6.39
CA GLU A 371 -30.05 5.29 6.45
C GLU A 371 -29.77 5.63 7.91
N VAL A 372 -28.51 5.94 8.20
CA VAL A 372 -28.07 6.46 9.49
C VAL A 372 -28.02 7.98 9.40
N ILE A 373 -28.74 8.66 10.28
CA ILE A 373 -28.70 10.12 10.43
C ILE A 373 -28.09 10.44 11.80
N ILE A 374 -26.95 11.11 11.80
CA ILE A 374 -26.36 11.66 13.03
C ILE A 374 -26.92 13.07 13.19
N ASN A 375 -27.99 13.19 13.97
CA ASN A 375 -28.79 14.42 14.01
C ASN A 375 -27.97 15.61 14.53
N GLY A 376 -28.01 16.73 13.81
CA GLY A 376 -27.36 17.98 14.16
C GLY A 376 -25.83 17.97 13.99
N TYR A 377 -25.26 16.86 13.53
CA TYR A 377 -23.82 16.73 13.31
C TYR A 377 -23.46 16.90 11.85
N SER A 378 -22.54 17.82 11.55
CA SER A 378 -22.03 18.08 10.20
C SER A 378 -20.61 17.53 10.07
N ALA A 379 -20.48 16.34 9.50
CA ALA A 379 -19.21 15.69 9.26
C ALA A 379 -18.54 16.21 7.99
N GLU A 380 -17.25 16.52 8.06
CA GLU A 380 -16.40 16.58 6.88
C GLU A 380 -15.89 15.17 6.59
N MET A 381 -16.30 14.58 5.46
CA MET A 381 -15.73 13.32 5.03
C MET A 381 -14.28 13.57 4.63
N PRO A 382 -13.30 12.89 5.23
CA PRO A 382 -11.93 13.00 4.77
C PRO A 382 -11.89 12.54 3.32
N SER A 383 -11.30 13.33 2.41
CA SER A 383 -11.14 12.95 0.99
C SER A 383 -10.39 11.62 0.82
N ARG A 384 -9.57 11.27 1.81
CA ARG A 384 -8.84 9.99 1.89
C ARG A 384 -9.63 8.89 2.59
N GLY A 385 -10.75 9.16 3.25
CA GLY A 385 -11.42 8.23 4.16
C GLY A 385 -11.85 6.91 3.51
N LEU A 386 -12.28 6.97 2.25
CA LEU A 386 -12.62 5.82 1.42
C LEU A 386 -11.73 5.77 0.17
N VAL A 387 -11.27 4.57 -0.18
CA VAL A 387 -10.41 4.38 -1.37
C VAL A 387 -11.12 4.79 -2.66
N PHE A 388 -12.42 4.49 -2.80
CA PHE A 388 -13.21 4.85 -3.99
C PHE A 388 -13.32 6.36 -4.18
N THR A 389 -13.64 7.07 -3.10
CA THR A 389 -13.72 8.54 -3.11
C THR A 389 -12.37 9.14 -3.49
N PHE A 390 -11.29 8.66 -2.85
CA PHE A 390 -9.95 9.11 -3.14
C PHE A 390 -9.55 8.90 -4.60
N LEU A 391 -9.73 7.69 -5.13
CA LEU A 391 -9.37 7.36 -6.52
C LEU A 391 -10.18 8.17 -7.53
N LYS A 392 -11.49 8.34 -7.29
CA LYS A 392 -12.38 9.11 -8.17
C LYS A 392 -12.04 10.59 -8.18
N GLU A 393 -11.78 11.19 -7.03
CA GLU A 393 -11.48 12.62 -6.90
C GLU A 393 -10.10 12.97 -7.45
N ASN A 394 -9.12 12.08 -7.28
CA ASN A 394 -7.72 12.36 -7.64
C ASN A 394 -7.32 11.80 -9.02
N ASN A 395 -8.17 10.96 -9.64
CA ASN A 395 -7.93 10.34 -10.95
C ASN A 395 -6.54 9.68 -11.05
N VAL A 396 -6.17 8.89 -10.04
CA VAL A 396 -4.84 8.28 -9.93
C VAL A 396 -4.85 6.88 -10.54
N PRO A 397 -3.80 6.46 -11.29
CA PRO A 397 -3.69 5.09 -11.77
C PRO A 397 -3.67 4.09 -10.62
N TYR A 398 -4.34 2.95 -10.81
CA TYR A 398 -4.40 1.87 -9.84
C TYR A 398 -4.49 0.50 -10.53
N TYR A 399 -4.16 -0.55 -9.78
CA TYR A 399 -4.15 -1.94 -10.23
C TYR A 399 -4.89 -2.79 -9.21
N ILE A 400 -5.87 -3.56 -9.66
CA ILE A 400 -6.66 -4.43 -8.78
C ILE A 400 -6.19 -5.87 -8.96
N LYS A 401 -5.94 -6.54 -7.84
CA LYS A 401 -5.75 -7.98 -7.77
C LYS A 401 -6.76 -8.62 -6.84
N TRP A 402 -7.55 -9.51 -7.40
CA TRP A 402 -8.54 -10.31 -6.68
C TRP A 402 -7.87 -11.52 -6.03
N THR A 403 -8.06 -11.71 -4.72
CA THR A 403 -7.47 -12.82 -3.98
C THR A 403 -8.48 -13.45 -3.02
N LYS A 404 -8.27 -14.72 -2.68
CA LYS A 404 -9.09 -15.47 -1.70
C LYS A 404 -8.24 -15.89 -0.52
N GLU A 405 -8.89 -16.05 0.62
CA GLU A 405 -8.31 -16.66 1.82
C GLU A 405 -9.17 -17.79 2.37
N SER A 406 -8.57 -18.59 3.23
CA SER A 406 -9.28 -19.63 3.96
C SER A 406 -9.03 -19.46 5.45
N PHE A 407 -10.12 -19.48 6.22
CA PHE A 407 -10.10 -19.27 7.66
C PHE A 407 -10.44 -20.58 8.36
N LYS A 408 -9.74 -20.90 9.44
CA LYS A 408 -10.14 -21.99 10.34
C LYS A 408 -11.08 -21.44 11.41
N VAL A 409 -12.34 -21.85 11.36
CA VAL A 409 -13.36 -21.55 12.39
C VAL A 409 -13.66 -22.84 13.14
N GLY A 410 -13.01 -23.02 14.29
CA GLY A 410 -12.95 -24.30 14.97
C GLY A 410 -12.21 -25.34 14.11
N GLU A 411 -12.87 -26.47 13.82
CA GLU A 411 -12.32 -27.52 12.95
C GLU A 411 -12.67 -27.33 11.46
N LYS A 412 -13.56 -26.39 11.12
CA LYS A 412 -14.00 -26.17 9.74
C LYS A 412 -13.13 -25.12 9.07
N VAL A 413 -12.67 -25.43 7.86
CA VAL A 413 -12.08 -24.44 6.95
C VAL A 413 -13.23 -23.78 6.20
N VAL A 414 -13.35 -22.47 6.34
CA VAL A 414 -14.31 -21.64 5.62
C VAL A 414 -13.55 -20.85 4.58
N GLU A 415 -13.88 -21.07 3.30
CA GLU A 415 -13.34 -20.26 2.21
C GLU A 415 -14.02 -18.89 2.21
N SER A 416 -13.21 -17.85 2.07
CA SER A 416 -13.69 -16.49 1.93
C SER A 416 -14.16 -16.22 0.50
N PRO A 417 -15.02 -15.21 0.30
CA PRO A 417 -15.19 -14.62 -1.02
C PRO A 417 -13.84 -14.15 -1.59
N GLU A 418 -13.80 -14.00 -2.91
CA GLU A 418 -12.69 -13.33 -3.59
C GLU A 418 -12.83 -11.83 -3.39
N GLU A 419 -11.78 -11.21 -2.90
CA GLU A 419 -11.80 -9.80 -2.53
C GLU A 419 -10.63 -9.04 -3.16
N PRO A 420 -10.80 -7.75 -3.48
CA PRO A 420 -9.80 -6.98 -4.18
C PRO A 420 -8.73 -6.48 -3.23
N ASN A 421 -7.50 -6.45 -3.74
CA ASN A 421 -6.44 -5.63 -3.20
C ASN A 421 -6.02 -4.65 -4.29
N ILE A 422 -5.72 -3.42 -3.91
CA ILE A 422 -5.43 -2.35 -4.85
C ILE A 422 -4.02 -1.84 -4.61
N VAL A 423 -3.21 -1.78 -5.65
CA VAL A 423 -1.95 -1.03 -5.67
C VAL A 423 -2.20 0.28 -6.40
N ILE A 424 -1.98 1.39 -5.72
CA ILE A 424 -2.30 2.73 -6.21
C ILE A 424 -1.00 3.46 -6.51
N ASP A 425 -0.91 4.06 -7.68
CA ASP A 425 0.25 4.86 -8.11
C ASP A 425 0.26 6.25 -7.46
N TYR A 426 0.15 6.26 -6.14
CA TYR A 426 0.17 7.41 -5.23
C TYR A 426 0.99 7.04 -4.01
N PRO A 427 1.83 7.88 -3.42
CA PRO A 427 2.68 7.45 -2.32
C PRO A 427 1.96 7.41 -0.96
N ASN A 428 2.38 6.46 -0.12
CA ASN A 428 2.36 6.53 1.35
C ASN A 428 1.01 6.37 2.07
N LEU A 429 -0.06 5.91 1.43
CA LEU A 429 -1.36 5.70 2.08
C LEU A 429 -1.69 4.20 2.21
N LEU A 430 -2.27 3.80 3.34
CA LEU A 430 -2.79 2.47 3.56
C LEU A 430 -4.29 2.51 3.86
N TRP A 431 -5.05 1.86 2.99
CA TRP A 431 -6.41 1.43 3.25
C TRP A 431 -6.43 -0.06 3.59
N VAL A 432 -7.39 -0.44 4.42
CA VAL A 432 -7.70 -1.85 4.67
C VAL A 432 -9.19 -2.02 4.52
N ARG A 433 -9.56 -2.85 3.52
CA ARG A 433 -10.95 -3.13 3.15
C ARG A 433 -11.71 -1.83 2.86
N ASP A 434 -11.16 -1.04 1.94
CA ASP A 434 -11.68 0.23 1.41
C ASP A 434 -11.53 1.46 2.30
N ILE A 435 -11.03 1.29 3.52
CA ILE A 435 -11.07 2.34 4.55
C ILE A 435 -9.68 2.75 4.95
N PHE A 436 -9.46 4.06 5.01
CA PHE A 436 -8.19 4.62 5.38
C PHE A 436 -7.82 4.24 6.82
N VAL A 437 -6.62 3.72 6.97
CA VAL A 437 -6.06 3.30 8.25
C VAL A 437 -5.03 4.32 8.70
N ASN A 438 -3.93 4.43 7.94
CA ASN A 438 -2.87 5.37 8.23
C ASN A 438 -1.92 5.56 7.03
N GLU A 439 -0.91 6.40 7.18
CA GLU A 439 0.22 6.48 6.27
C GLU A 439 1.23 5.35 6.52
N ILE A 440 1.80 4.78 5.45
CA ILE A 440 2.72 3.64 5.55
C ILE A 440 4.00 4.05 6.29
N SER A 441 4.49 5.27 6.09
CA SER A 441 5.63 5.80 6.81
C SER A 441 5.40 5.93 8.30
N GLU A 442 4.19 6.26 8.73
CA GLU A 442 3.87 6.30 10.17
C GLU A 442 3.84 4.90 10.78
N LEU A 443 3.42 3.90 10.01
CA LEU A 443 3.35 2.51 10.46
C LEU A 443 4.71 1.81 10.47
N THR A 444 5.59 2.15 9.53
CA THR A 444 6.80 1.36 9.24
C THR A 444 8.10 2.12 9.49
N GLY A 445 8.04 3.46 9.54
CA GLY A 445 9.21 4.34 9.58
C GLY A 445 9.83 4.64 8.20
N ASP A 446 9.44 3.90 7.16
CA ASP A 446 9.96 4.06 5.80
C ASP A 446 8.94 4.76 4.89
N SER A 447 9.39 5.71 4.08
CA SER A 447 8.52 6.29 3.04
C SER A 447 8.17 5.24 1.99
N SER A 448 6.90 5.16 1.60
CA SER A 448 6.42 4.25 0.55
C SER A 448 6.20 4.99 -0.76
N LEU A 449 6.63 4.36 -1.86
CA LEU A 449 6.48 4.89 -3.22
C LEU A 449 5.04 4.79 -3.73
N PHE A 450 4.29 3.82 -3.22
CA PHE A 450 2.92 3.54 -3.60
C PHE A 450 1.99 3.58 -2.39
N SER A 451 0.71 3.36 -2.65
CA SER A 451 -0.34 3.25 -1.64
C SER A 451 -1.08 1.96 -1.90
N TYR A 452 -1.68 1.41 -0.84
CA TYR A 452 -2.27 0.09 -0.92
C TYR A 452 -3.64 0.09 -0.27
N ASP A 453 -4.59 -0.59 -0.88
CA ASP A 453 -5.78 -1.09 -0.19
C ASP A 453 -5.67 -2.61 -0.08
N LEU A 454 -5.61 -3.11 1.14
CA LEU A 454 -5.38 -4.52 1.41
C LEU A 454 -6.58 -5.13 2.11
N TRP A 455 -7.12 -6.22 1.58
CA TRP A 455 -8.28 -6.87 2.19
C TRP A 455 -7.89 -7.82 3.32
N TRP A 456 -6.82 -8.57 3.09
CA TRP A 456 -6.40 -9.71 3.91
C TRP A 456 -5.27 -9.33 4.87
N VAL A 457 -5.54 -8.30 5.68
CA VAL A 457 -4.64 -7.83 6.74
C VAL A 457 -5.43 -7.58 8.01
N GLU A 458 -4.87 -8.02 9.14
CA GLU A 458 -5.47 -7.79 10.45
C GLU A 458 -5.06 -6.44 11.03
N LEU A 459 -6.05 -5.66 11.46
CA LEU A 459 -5.83 -4.40 12.19
C LEU A 459 -5.78 -4.63 13.70
N HIS A 460 -4.94 -3.86 14.37
CA HIS A 460 -4.91 -3.79 15.82
C HIS A 460 -6.25 -3.25 16.37
N ARG A 461 -6.46 -3.38 17.70
CA ARG A 461 -7.69 -2.93 18.36
C ARG A 461 -7.93 -1.43 18.25
N ASP A 462 -6.88 -0.63 18.08
CA ASP A 462 -6.96 0.82 17.85
C ASP A 462 -7.48 1.19 16.45
N ARG A 463 -7.53 0.22 15.54
CA ARG A 463 -7.99 0.34 14.15
C ARG A 463 -7.16 1.27 13.26
N VAL A 464 -6.05 1.81 13.76
CA VAL A 464 -5.12 2.69 13.03
C VAL A 464 -3.73 2.08 12.88
N SER A 465 -3.49 0.93 13.54
CA SER A 465 -2.26 0.16 13.45
C SER A 465 -2.53 -1.25 12.91
N LEU A 466 -1.49 -1.91 12.39
CA LEU A 466 -1.54 -3.28 11.90
C LEU A 466 -1.17 -4.28 13.00
N THR A 467 -1.76 -5.47 12.95
CA THR A 467 -1.35 -6.60 13.81
C THR A 467 -0.18 -7.33 13.14
N GLY A 468 1.04 -6.87 13.40
CA GLY A 468 2.27 -7.54 12.94
C GLY A 468 2.76 -7.10 11.55
N ASN A 469 3.48 -7.99 10.87
CA ASN A 469 4.27 -7.68 9.66
C ASN A 469 3.63 -8.18 8.35
N GLU A 470 2.31 -8.41 8.33
CA GLU A 470 1.63 -9.06 7.21
C GLU A 470 1.82 -8.30 5.88
N ILE A 471 1.80 -6.96 5.92
CA ILE A 471 1.94 -6.11 4.73
C ILE A 471 3.24 -6.38 3.96
N TYR A 472 4.32 -6.77 4.65
CA TYR A 472 5.61 -7.05 4.01
C TYR A 472 5.57 -8.29 3.10
N TYR A 473 4.62 -9.20 3.32
CA TYR A 473 4.44 -10.42 2.52
C TYR A 473 3.28 -10.30 1.53
N ARG A 474 2.21 -9.59 1.91
CA ARG A 474 1.01 -9.41 1.09
C ARG A 474 1.26 -8.51 -0.10
N ILE A 475 1.97 -7.41 0.09
CA ILE A 475 2.19 -6.44 -0.98
C ILE A 475 2.95 -7.05 -2.17
N PRO A 476 4.06 -7.79 -1.97
CA PRO A 476 4.72 -8.48 -3.09
C PRO A 476 3.80 -9.45 -3.84
N GLN A 477 2.89 -10.14 -3.14
CA GLN A 477 1.96 -11.09 -3.75
C GLN A 477 0.94 -10.39 -4.66
N ILE A 478 0.66 -9.10 -4.45
CA ILE A 478 -0.30 -8.34 -5.26
C ILE A 478 0.34 -7.31 -6.19
N PHE A 479 1.67 -7.19 -6.15
CA PHE A 479 2.37 -6.11 -6.84
C PHE A 479 2.28 -6.30 -8.36
N PRO A 480 1.80 -5.29 -9.13
CA PRO A 480 1.69 -5.42 -10.57
C PRO A 480 3.07 -5.28 -11.24
N LYS A 481 3.35 -6.11 -12.25
CA LYS A 481 4.62 -6.06 -13.01
C LYS A 481 4.83 -4.69 -13.68
N GLU A 482 3.75 -4.01 -14.05
CA GLU A 482 3.75 -2.70 -14.71
C GLU A 482 4.42 -1.61 -13.85
N LEU A 483 4.36 -1.73 -12.52
CA LEU A 483 4.96 -0.78 -11.59
C LEU A 483 6.40 -1.12 -11.20
N VAL A 484 6.89 -2.33 -11.51
CA VAL A 484 8.23 -2.79 -11.11
C VAL A 484 9.32 -1.86 -11.62
N ARG A 485 9.24 -1.46 -12.89
CA ARG A 485 10.24 -0.54 -13.48
C ARG A 485 10.23 0.82 -12.80
N LYS A 486 9.04 1.39 -12.59
CA LYS A 486 8.87 2.67 -11.90
C LYS A 486 9.44 2.63 -10.48
N MET A 487 9.19 1.53 -9.77
CA MET A 487 9.74 1.28 -8.44
C MET A 487 11.27 1.18 -8.48
N LEU A 488 11.82 0.35 -9.37
CA LEU A 488 13.26 0.14 -9.49
C LEU A 488 14.02 1.40 -9.95
N ASP A 489 13.40 2.26 -10.74
CA ASP A 489 13.95 3.57 -11.12
C ASP A 489 14.13 4.52 -9.93
N LYS A 490 13.34 4.35 -8.86
CA LYS A 490 13.45 5.14 -7.62
C LYS A 490 14.36 4.49 -6.59
N ILE A 491 14.30 3.17 -6.50
CA ILE A 491 15.10 2.38 -5.55
C ILE A 491 16.56 2.30 -5.98
N ILE A 492 16.87 2.05 -7.26
CA ILE A 492 18.26 1.84 -7.70
C ILE A 492 18.95 3.17 -8.02
N ASP A 493 20.03 3.45 -7.31
CA ASP A 493 20.94 4.55 -7.61
C ASP A 493 22.17 3.99 -8.34
N VAL A 494 22.12 4.08 -9.68
CA VAL A 494 23.16 3.55 -10.56
C VAL A 494 24.48 4.31 -10.41
N GLU A 495 24.43 5.62 -10.13
CA GLU A 495 25.63 6.45 -9.99
C GLU A 495 26.40 6.08 -8.73
N ARG A 496 25.69 5.85 -7.63
CA ARG A 496 26.30 5.39 -6.37
C ARG A 496 26.61 3.90 -6.36
N GLY A 497 25.99 3.10 -7.23
CA GLY A 497 26.09 1.64 -7.16
C GLY A 497 25.40 1.07 -5.91
N SER A 498 24.31 1.71 -5.48
CA SER A 498 23.58 1.36 -4.25
C SER A 498 22.07 1.45 -4.45
N VAL A 499 21.31 1.24 -3.38
CA VAL A 499 19.85 1.42 -3.35
C VAL A 499 19.43 2.48 -2.35
N ASN A 500 18.43 3.27 -2.71
CA ASN A 500 17.68 4.15 -1.82
C ASN A 500 16.69 3.31 -1.01
N ILE A 501 16.56 3.62 0.28
CA ILE A 501 15.66 2.90 1.18
C ILE A 501 14.27 3.51 1.09
N TYR A 502 13.35 2.70 0.58
CA TYR A 502 11.90 2.90 0.64
C TYR A 502 11.26 1.68 1.28
N PHE A 503 10.01 1.80 1.71
CA PHE A 503 9.24 0.67 2.24
C PHE A 503 9.28 -0.54 1.29
N GLU A 504 9.17 -0.31 -0.02
CA GLU A 504 9.22 -1.35 -1.05
C GLU A 504 10.59 -2.06 -1.13
N SER A 505 11.67 -1.40 -0.70
CA SER A 505 13.01 -2.02 -0.63
C SER A 505 13.08 -3.10 0.46
N ASN A 506 12.19 -3.00 1.45
CA ASN A 506 12.15 -3.87 2.62
C ASN A 506 11.03 -4.93 2.55
N LEU A 507 10.33 -5.08 1.42
CA LEU A 507 9.31 -6.12 1.27
C LEU A 507 9.92 -7.51 1.07
N TYR A 508 9.20 -8.57 1.46
CA TYR A 508 9.63 -9.96 1.26
C TYR A 508 9.36 -10.42 -0.17
N TRP A 509 10.13 -9.91 -1.13
CA TRP A 509 9.95 -10.15 -2.56
C TRP A 509 10.04 -11.62 -3.00
N ASP A 510 10.50 -12.54 -2.14
CA ASP A 510 10.39 -13.97 -2.40
C ASP A 510 8.94 -14.43 -2.61
N SER A 511 7.95 -13.75 -1.99
CA SER A 511 6.52 -14.03 -2.17
C SER A 511 5.90 -13.39 -3.41
N ALA A 512 6.66 -12.58 -4.17
CA ALA A 512 6.16 -12.00 -5.42
C ALA A 512 5.93 -13.07 -6.48
N GLU A 513 5.02 -12.79 -7.41
CA GLU A 513 4.77 -13.65 -8.56
C GLU A 513 5.98 -13.69 -9.51
N ASP A 514 6.06 -14.76 -10.29
CA ASP A 514 7.20 -14.99 -11.17
C ASP A 514 7.28 -13.97 -12.31
N ASP A 515 6.16 -13.41 -12.77
CA ASP A 515 6.14 -12.37 -13.80
C ASP A 515 6.68 -11.03 -13.31
N VAL A 516 6.46 -10.68 -12.04
CA VAL A 516 7.07 -9.53 -11.34
C VAL A 516 8.59 -9.70 -11.26
N LYS A 517 9.06 -10.90 -10.86
CA LYS A 517 10.50 -11.23 -10.81
C LYS A 517 11.14 -11.23 -12.19
N GLU A 518 10.42 -11.72 -13.19
CA GLU A 518 10.84 -11.73 -14.58
C GLU A 518 10.93 -10.31 -15.16
N GLU A 519 10.00 -9.43 -14.81
CA GLU A 519 10.05 -8.03 -15.22
C GLU A 519 11.23 -7.28 -14.57
N ALA A 520 11.51 -7.57 -13.29
CA ALA A 520 12.72 -7.08 -12.63
C ALA A 520 14.00 -7.60 -13.30
N ARG A 521 14.03 -8.88 -13.72
CA ARG A 521 15.15 -9.46 -14.47
C ARG A 521 15.39 -8.72 -15.79
N ARG A 522 14.34 -8.47 -16.58
CA ARG A 522 14.42 -7.73 -17.85
C ARG A 522 14.93 -6.32 -17.65
N TYR A 523 14.39 -5.61 -16.66
CA TYR A 523 14.87 -4.27 -16.31
C TYR A 523 16.37 -4.26 -16.00
N MET A 524 16.84 -5.22 -15.20
CA MET A 524 18.26 -5.33 -14.84
C MET A 524 19.13 -5.66 -16.06
N GLU A 525 18.68 -6.55 -16.94
CA GLU A 525 19.42 -6.92 -18.15
C GLU A 525 19.52 -5.79 -19.18
N GLU A 526 18.42 -5.11 -19.46
CA GLU A 526 18.36 -3.99 -20.40
C GLU A 526 19.28 -2.84 -19.97
N ARG A 527 19.49 -2.66 -18.66
CA ARG A 527 20.40 -1.66 -18.10
C ARG A 527 21.82 -2.17 -17.82
N GLY A 528 22.14 -3.41 -18.18
CA GLY A 528 23.46 -3.99 -17.93
C GLY A 528 23.80 -4.08 -16.43
N LEU A 529 22.79 -4.24 -15.58
CA LEU A 529 22.92 -4.30 -14.12
C LEU A 529 23.06 -5.75 -13.62
N THR A 530 23.71 -5.87 -12.47
CA THR A 530 23.67 -7.04 -11.58
C THR A 530 23.68 -6.55 -10.13
N TYR A 531 23.51 -7.44 -9.16
CA TYR A 531 23.46 -7.07 -7.75
C TYR A 531 24.46 -7.86 -6.92
N THR A 532 24.83 -7.31 -5.77
CA THR A 532 25.63 -7.97 -4.74
C THR A 532 25.05 -7.68 -3.35
N LEU A 533 25.17 -8.65 -2.45
CA LEU A 533 24.90 -8.46 -1.03
C LEU A 533 26.13 -7.91 -0.28
N ARG A 534 27.25 -7.69 -0.98
CA ARG A 534 28.48 -7.17 -0.39
C ARG A 534 28.37 -5.66 -0.18
N PRO A 535 29.14 -5.11 0.79
CA PRO A 535 29.16 -3.68 1.02
C PRO A 535 29.59 -2.88 -0.20
N ILE A 536 29.11 -1.64 -0.30
CA ILE A 536 29.36 -0.73 -1.42
C ILE A 536 30.86 -0.57 -1.75
N LYS A 537 31.73 -0.58 -0.73
CA LYS A 537 33.20 -0.53 -0.88
C LYS A 537 33.81 -1.71 -1.63
N MET A 538 33.07 -2.82 -1.81
CA MET A 538 33.51 -3.98 -2.59
C MET A 538 32.99 -3.96 -4.03
N VAL A 539 32.05 -3.06 -4.36
CA VAL A 539 31.41 -2.98 -5.68
C VAL A 539 32.45 -2.79 -6.78
N ASP A 540 33.41 -1.88 -6.59
CA ASP A 540 34.46 -1.61 -7.59
C ASP A 540 35.35 -2.84 -7.84
N SER A 541 35.74 -3.54 -6.77
CA SER A 541 36.53 -4.78 -6.90
C SER A 541 35.79 -5.88 -7.65
N ILE A 542 34.46 -5.96 -7.52
CA ILE A 542 33.65 -6.94 -8.25
C ILE A 542 33.44 -6.49 -9.70
N ARG A 543 33.20 -5.20 -9.91
CA ARG A 543 33.03 -4.58 -11.24
C ARG A 543 34.25 -4.80 -12.13
N HIS A 544 35.46 -4.90 -11.56
CA HIS A 544 36.66 -5.23 -12.33
C HIS A 544 36.57 -6.60 -13.05
N PHE A 545 35.88 -7.58 -12.46
CA PHE A 545 35.79 -8.92 -13.04
C PHE A 545 34.65 -9.11 -14.04
N ILE A 546 33.68 -8.19 -14.09
CA ILE A 546 32.46 -8.39 -14.88
C ILE A 546 32.09 -7.11 -15.64
N GLU A 547 31.75 -7.26 -16.92
CA GLU A 547 31.32 -6.16 -17.82
C GLU A 547 29.89 -5.67 -17.49
N LYS A 548 29.52 -5.58 -16.21
CA LYS A 548 28.20 -5.14 -15.75
C LYS A 548 28.33 -4.12 -14.62
N THR A 549 27.36 -3.22 -14.54
CA THR A 549 27.23 -2.34 -13.37
C THR A 549 26.68 -3.12 -12.20
N VAL A 550 27.41 -3.10 -11.10
CA VAL A 550 27.08 -3.82 -9.87
C VAL A 550 26.36 -2.88 -8.91
N ILE A 551 25.18 -3.27 -8.45
CA ILE A 551 24.41 -2.56 -7.43
C ILE A 551 24.54 -3.30 -6.09
N SER A 552 25.02 -2.62 -5.05
CA SER A 552 24.99 -3.15 -3.69
C SER A 552 23.59 -3.00 -3.10
N ILE A 553 23.02 -4.13 -2.65
CA ILE A 553 21.73 -4.19 -1.94
C ILE A 553 21.93 -4.53 -0.45
N GLU A 554 23.11 -4.27 0.12
CA GLU A 554 23.44 -4.56 1.53
C GLU A 554 22.39 -4.00 2.51
N TYR A 555 21.92 -2.77 2.26
CA TYR A 555 20.95 -2.09 3.12
C TYR A 555 19.49 -2.48 2.85
N ALA A 556 19.22 -3.24 1.79
CA ALA A 556 17.89 -3.74 1.44
C ALA A 556 17.98 -5.21 0.97
N PRO A 557 18.43 -6.14 1.83
CA PRO A 557 18.76 -7.50 1.42
C PRO A 557 17.54 -8.27 0.90
N ARG A 558 16.32 -7.86 1.28
CA ARG A 558 15.08 -8.51 0.83
C ARG A 558 14.80 -8.29 -0.67
N LEU A 559 15.41 -7.29 -1.32
CA LEU A 559 15.40 -7.15 -2.78
C LEU A 559 16.03 -8.35 -3.50
N GLN A 560 16.85 -9.16 -2.82
CA GLN A 560 17.37 -10.41 -3.38
C GLN A 560 16.24 -11.33 -3.87
N GLY A 561 15.09 -11.35 -3.18
CA GLY A 561 13.93 -12.15 -3.59
C GLY A 561 13.35 -11.70 -4.93
N LEU A 562 13.37 -10.39 -5.20
CA LEU A 562 12.94 -9.80 -6.48
C LEU A 562 13.96 -10.12 -7.58
N PHE A 563 15.25 -10.06 -7.25
CA PHE A 563 16.34 -10.32 -8.19
C PHE A 563 16.77 -11.79 -8.26
N LYS A 564 15.95 -12.71 -7.76
CA LYS A 564 16.28 -14.15 -7.70
C LYS A 564 16.58 -14.76 -9.07
N LEU A 565 15.98 -14.22 -10.13
CA LEU A 565 16.21 -14.64 -11.52
C LEU A 565 17.39 -13.93 -12.19
N VAL A 566 17.98 -12.93 -11.54
CA VAL A 566 19.18 -12.22 -12.00
C VAL A 566 20.41 -12.91 -11.42
N PRO A 567 21.41 -13.28 -12.24
CA PRO A 567 22.69 -13.77 -11.71
C PRO A 567 23.34 -12.71 -10.82
N SER A 568 23.66 -13.06 -9.57
CA SER A 568 24.40 -12.15 -8.68
C SER A 568 25.81 -11.88 -9.22
N ALA A 569 26.39 -10.78 -8.80
CA ALA A 569 27.73 -10.38 -9.22
C ALA A 569 28.78 -11.43 -8.85
N GLU A 570 28.64 -12.11 -7.70
CA GLU A 570 29.51 -13.21 -7.30
C GLU A 570 29.32 -14.46 -8.17
N ALA A 571 28.09 -14.75 -8.60
CA ALA A 571 27.83 -15.86 -9.51
C ALA A 571 28.47 -15.60 -10.88
N LEU A 572 28.36 -14.37 -11.40
CA LEU A 572 29.01 -13.95 -12.64
C LEU A 572 30.53 -13.97 -12.50
N THR A 573 31.08 -13.46 -11.39
CA THR A 573 32.53 -13.49 -11.11
C THR A 573 33.05 -14.93 -11.06
N ARG A 574 32.34 -15.85 -10.39
CA ARG A 574 32.70 -17.28 -10.38
C ARG A 574 32.63 -17.94 -11.76
N ALA A 575 31.62 -17.59 -12.56
CA ALA A 575 31.50 -18.09 -13.93
C ALA A 575 32.66 -17.59 -14.81
N GLU A 576 33.04 -16.32 -14.66
CA GLU A 576 34.17 -15.74 -15.38
C GLU A 576 35.51 -16.32 -14.93
N ALA A 577 35.73 -16.47 -13.62
CA ALA A 577 36.91 -17.15 -13.09
C ALA A 577 37.02 -18.59 -13.61
N LYS A 578 35.90 -19.33 -13.70
CA LYS A 578 35.86 -20.67 -14.31
C LYS A 578 36.18 -20.62 -15.80
N ARG A 579 35.69 -19.63 -16.54
CA ARG A 579 36.01 -19.43 -17.96
C ARG A 579 37.51 -19.19 -18.15
N ILE A 580 38.10 -18.30 -17.35
CA ILE A 580 39.55 -18.02 -17.35
C ILE A 580 40.34 -19.30 -17.06
N TYR A 581 39.92 -20.08 -16.06
CA TYR A 581 40.55 -21.37 -15.74
C TYR A 581 40.45 -22.39 -16.90
N GLU A 582 39.31 -22.47 -17.59
CA GLU A 582 39.16 -23.34 -18.75
C GLU A 582 40.00 -22.89 -19.95
N VAL A 583 40.12 -21.58 -20.18
CA VAL A 583 41.05 -21.00 -21.17
C VAL A 583 42.49 -21.39 -20.83
N ARG A 584 42.88 -21.23 -19.57
CA ARG A 584 44.19 -21.65 -19.05
C ARG A 584 44.48 -23.14 -19.31
N LYS A 585 43.46 -24.00 -19.19
CA LYS A 585 43.57 -25.44 -19.48
C LYS A 585 43.66 -25.76 -20.97
N LYS A 586 43.00 -24.97 -21.84
CA LYS A 586 42.89 -25.24 -23.29
C LYS A 586 44.14 -24.87 -24.10
N GLY A 587 45.08 -24.11 -23.53
CA GLY A 587 46.41 -24.01 -24.10
C GLY A 587 47.17 -22.76 -23.65
N LYS A 588 48.22 -22.98 -22.86
CA LYS A 588 49.30 -22.01 -22.73
C LYS A 588 49.99 -21.91 -24.09
N ILE A 589 50.10 -20.71 -24.62
CA ILE A 589 50.87 -20.47 -25.83
C ILE A 589 52.33 -20.41 -25.39
N SER A 590 53.18 -21.28 -25.94
CA SER A 590 54.59 -21.18 -25.66
C SER A 590 55.14 -19.91 -26.29
N GLU A 591 56.18 -19.30 -25.71
CA GLU A 591 56.81 -18.13 -26.30
C GLU A 591 57.34 -18.42 -27.73
N GLU A 592 57.65 -19.69 -28.02
CA GLU A 592 58.10 -20.16 -29.33
C GLU A 592 57.00 -20.06 -30.40
N ASP A 593 55.74 -20.15 -29.99
CA ASP A 593 54.56 -20.05 -30.85
C ASP A 593 54.11 -18.60 -31.11
N LEU A 594 54.74 -17.62 -30.43
CA LEU A 594 54.55 -16.21 -30.72
C LEU A 594 55.24 -15.81 -32.01
N THR A 595 54.60 -14.90 -32.76
CA THR A 595 55.27 -14.19 -33.85
C THR A 595 56.45 -13.37 -33.30
N LEU A 596 57.37 -13.00 -34.20
CA LEU A 596 58.54 -12.19 -33.84
C LEU A 596 58.14 -10.90 -33.12
N GLU A 597 57.11 -10.23 -33.65
CA GLU A 597 56.56 -8.99 -33.10
C GLU A 597 55.99 -9.22 -31.69
N GLU A 598 55.09 -10.19 -31.52
CA GLU A 598 54.47 -10.51 -30.23
C GLU A 598 55.53 -10.87 -29.17
N ARG A 599 56.54 -11.66 -29.55
CA ARG A 599 57.64 -12.05 -28.67
C ARG A 599 58.47 -10.85 -28.23
N CYS A 600 58.71 -9.89 -29.13
CA CYS A 600 59.44 -8.68 -28.81
C CYS A 600 58.68 -7.80 -27.81
N VAL A 601 57.37 -7.64 -27.99
CA VAL A 601 56.51 -6.89 -27.06
C VAL A 601 56.45 -7.59 -25.70
N PHE A 602 56.27 -8.91 -25.69
CA PHE A 602 56.27 -9.72 -24.46
C PHE A 602 57.58 -9.57 -23.70
N ARG A 603 58.73 -9.77 -24.37
CA ARG A 603 60.05 -9.63 -23.75
C ARG A 603 60.30 -8.23 -23.22
N TYR A 604 59.85 -7.20 -23.94
CA TYR A 604 59.95 -5.83 -23.47
C TYR A 604 59.19 -5.62 -22.15
N ALA A 605 57.96 -6.13 -22.04
CA ALA A 605 57.18 -6.04 -20.80
C ALA A 605 57.83 -6.81 -19.64
N VAL A 606 58.31 -8.03 -19.89
CA VAL A 606 59.01 -8.86 -18.89
C VAL A 606 60.29 -8.18 -18.39
N GLU A 607 61.13 -7.64 -19.27
CA GLU A 607 62.38 -6.99 -18.86
C GLU A 607 62.12 -5.66 -18.13
N THR A 608 61.07 -4.93 -18.51
CA THR A 608 60.64 -3.73 -17.78
C THR A 608 60.24 -4.10 -16.35
N MET A 609 59.43 -5.14 -16.19
CA MET A 609 59.02 -5.63 -14.87
C MET A 609 60.21 -6.08 -14.03
N LYS A 610 61.14 -6.87 -14.58
CA LYS A 610 62.36 -7.30 -13.87
C LYS A 610 63.17 -6.14 -13.31
N HIS A 611 63.29 -5.05 -14.09
CA HIS A 611 63.98 -3.86 -13.63
C HIS A 611 63.24 -3.19 -12.46
N VAL A 612 61.91 -3.09 -12.55
CA VAL A 612 61.09 -2.61 -11.43
C VAL A 612 61.26 -3.51 -10.19
N CYS A 613 61.26 -4.84 -10.35
CA CYS A 613 61.52 -5.77 -9.25
C CYS A 613 62.89 -5.50 -8.60
N ALA A 614 63.95 -5.36 -9.42
CA ALA A 614 65.31 -5.11 -8.95
C ALA A 614 65.42 -3.80 -8.15
N GLU A 615 64.82 -2.71 -8.63
CA GLU A 615 64.77 -1.42 -7.93
C GLU A 615 63.95 -1.47 -6.63
N LEU A 616 62.94 -2.35 -6.58
CA LEU A 616 62.20 -2.64 -5.36
C LEU A 616 62.93 -3.58 -4.39
N GLY A 617 64.12 -4.09 -4.77
CA GLY A 617 64.88 -5.06 -3.99
C GLY A 617 64.21 -6.44 -3.94
N TRP A 618 63.49 -6.81 -4.98
CA TRP A 618 62.69 -8.02 -5.04
C TRP A 618 63.16 -8.96 -6.16
N GLU A 619 63.41 -10.23 -5.83
CA GLU A 619 63.72 -11.26 -6.81
C GLU A 619 62.44 -11.79 -7.46
N MET A 620 62.38 -11.71 -8.78
CA MET A 620 61.23 -12.14 -9.58
C MET A 620 61.21 -13.68 -9.69
N GLU A 621 60.41 -14.34 -8.85
CA GLU A 621 60.08 -15.77 -9.02
C GLU A 621 58.83 -15.98 -9.91
N GLU A 622 58.14 -14.90 -10.28
CA GLU A 622 56.88 -14.95 -11.00
C GLU A 622 57.04 -15.49 -12.43
N SER A 623 56.18 -16.44 -12.78
CA SER A 623 56.10 -16.97 -14.15
C SER A 623 55.04 -16.20 -14.94
N PHE A 624 55.20 -16.14 -16.26
CA PHE A 624 54.23 -15.53 -17.16
C PHE A 624 53.49 -16.61 -17.93
N GLU A 625 52.19 -16.45 -18.13
CA GLU A 625 51.38 -17.32 -18.96
C GLU A 625 50.73 -16.53 -20.11
N ILE A 626 51.05 -16.88 -21.35
CA ILE A 626 50.42 -16.27 -22.52
C ILE A 626 49.22 -17.12 -22.93
N LEU A 627 48.05 -16.48 -22.98
CA LEU A 627 46.77 -17.16 -23.24
C LEU A 627 46.04 -16.51 -24.43
N ASP A 628 45.33 -17.32 -25.21
CA ASP A 628 44.46 -16.83 -26.29
C ASP A 628 43.01 -16.70 -25.78
N GLY A 629 42.28 -15.67 -26.21
CA GLY A 629 40.87 -15.47 -25.85
C GLY A 629 40.58 -15.05 -24.39
N LEU A 630 41.58 -14.51 -23.67
CA LEU A 630 41.30 -13.67 -22.50
C LEU A 630 40.55 -12.41 -22.99
N LYS A 631 39.60 -11.90 -22.20
CA LYS A 631 38.88 -10.65 -22.53
C LYS A 631 39.46 -9.43 -21.82
N SER A 632 40.02 -9.70 -20.64
CA SER A 632 40.81 -8.78 -19.85
C SER A 632 42.03 -9.55 -19.37
N PRO A 633 43.21 -8.94 -19.30
CA PRO A 633 44.28 -9.49 -18.48
C PRO A 633 43.74 -9.68 -17.06
N GLY A 634 43.95 -10.87 -16.52
CA GLY A 634 43.26 -11.32 -15.32
C GLY A 634 44.07 -11.01 -14.09
N ALA A 635 43.44 -10.35 -13.12
CA ALA A 635 43.91 -10.20 -11.76
C ALA A 635 44.39 -11.55 -11.22
N THR A 636 45.69 -11.64 -10.97
CA THR A 636 46.34 -12.83 -10.44
C THR A 636 46.34 -12.80 -8.93
N ASN A 637 45.95 -13.92 -8.29
CA ASN A 637 46.19 -14.05 -6.86
C ASN A 637 47.70 -14.04 -6.61
N PRO A 638 48.16 -13.50 -5.47
CA PRO A 638 49.57 -13.52 -5.09
C PRO A 638 50.18 -14.92 -5.23
N GLY A 639 51.27 -15.04 -5.98
CA GLY A 639 51.94 -16.32 -6.27
C GLY A 639 51.40 -17.10 -7.48
N GLU A 640 50.38 -16.61 -8.17
CA GLU A 640 49.97 -17.12 -9.48
C GLU A 640 50.72 -16.43 -10.64
N PRO A 641 50.91 -17.11 -11.78
CA PRO A 641 51.62 -16.53 -12.93
C PRO A 641 50.86 -15.37 -13.57
N ILE A 642 51.54 -14.26 -13.91
CA ILE A 642 50.94 -13.11 -14.61
C ILE A 642 50.42 -13.56 -15.99
N MET A 643 49.11 -13.39 -16.21
CA MET A 643 48.45 -13.83 -17.44
C MET A 643 48.40 -12.69 -18.47
N ILE A 644 48.92 -12.95 -19.67
CA ILE A 644 48.93 -11.98 -20.78
C ILE A 644 48.09 -12.51 -21.94
N GLU A 645 47.12 -11.70 -22.38
CA GLU A 645 46.33 -12.02 -23.57
C GLU A 645 47.20 -11.88 -24.83
N ARG A 646 47.26 -12.91 -25.69
CA ARG A 646 48.04 -12.86 -26.94
C ARG A 646 47.70 -11.63 -27.80
N SER A 647 46.42 -11.27 -27.90
CA SER A 647 45.98 -10.13 -28.73
C SER A 647 46.56 -8.78 -28.25
N SER A 648 46.91 -8.68 -26.95
CA SER A 648 47.58 -7.52 -26.38
C SER A 648 49.04 -7.41 -26.83
N LEU A 649 49.68 -8.50 -27.25
CA LEU A 649 51.08 -8.51 -27.71
C LEU A 649 51.30 -7.92 -29.11
N LYS A 650 50.25 -7.46 -29.80
CA LYS A 650 50.39 -6.73 -31.07
C LYS A 650 51.14 -5.41 -30.84
N PHE A 651 51.99 -5.00 -31.77
CA PHE A 651 52.89 -3.84 -31.62
C PHE A 651 52.17 -2.54 -31.26
N LEU A 652 50.97 -2.32 -31.81
CA LEU A 652 50.14 -1.14 -31.51
C LEU A 652 49.65 -1.10 -30.06
N ASN A 653 49.65 -2.23 -29.36
CA ASN A 653 49.22 -2.39 -27.98
C ASN A 653 50.39 -2.45 -26.97
N ARG A 654 51.64 -2.19 -27.41
CA ARG A 654 52.84 -2.28 -26.56
C ARG A 654 52.74 -1.54 -25.21
N PRO A 655 52.24 -0.29 -25.12
CA PRO A 655 52.07 0.39 -23.83
C PRO A 655 51.13 -0.38 -22.89
N ARG A 656 50.02 -0.90 -23.45
CA ARG A 656 48.97 -1.60 -22.71
C ARG A 656 49.46 -2.91 -22.09
N VAL A 657 50.35 -3.65 -22.75
CA VAL A 657 50.95 -4.88 -22.18
C VAL A 657 51.85 -4.55 -20.99
N VAL A 658 52.64 -3.49 -21.10
CA VAL A 658 53.55 -3.07 -20.02
C VAL A 658 52.73 -2.57 -18.83
N GLU A 659 51.73 -1.73 -19.07
CA GLU A 659 50.78 -1.28 -18.05
C GLU A 659 50.12 -2.47 -17.35
N THR A 660 49.63 -3.44 -18.12
CA THR A 660 49.02 -4.66 -17.60
C THR A 660 49.98 -5.43 -16.69
N VAL A 661 51.20 -5.72 -17.16
CA VAL A 661 52.18 -6.49 -16.41
C VAL A 661 52.58 -5.77 -15.12
N LEU A 662 52.75 -4.45 -15.18
CA LEU A 662 53.08 -3.64 -14.01
C LEU A 662 51.91 -3.53 -13.02
N HIS A 663 50.68 -3.43 -13.51
CA HIS A 663 49.46 -3.44 -12.70
C HIS A 663 49.32 -4.76 -11.94
N GLU A 664 49.44 -5.88 -12.64
CA GLU A 664 49.41 -7.22 -12.04
C GLU A 664 50.52 -7.40 -11.02
N PHE A 665 51.74 -7.00 -11.35
CA PHE A 665 52.86 -7.02 -10.42
C PHE A 665 52.62 -6.17 -9.17
N ALA A 666 51.96 -5.02 -9.28
CA ALA A 666 51.60 -4.20 -8.14
C ALA A 666 50.66 -4.94 -7.17
N HIS A 667 49.77 -5.81 -7.66
CA HIS A 667 48.97 -6.69 -6.79
C HIS A 667 49.84 -7.65 -5.98
N HIS A 668 50.79 -8.35 -6.62
CA HIS A 668 51.70 -9.25 -5.93
C HIS A 668 52.56 -8.51 -4.91
N TYR A 669 53.08 -7.34 -5.28
CA TYR A 669 53.87 -6.49 -4.40
C TYR A 669 53.07 -6.02 -3.18
N ALA A 670 51.84 -5.57 -3.38
CA ALA A 670 50.94 -5.10 -2.33
C ALA A 670 50.56 -6.23 -1.36
N ALA A 671 50.32 -7.44 -1.87
CA ALA A 671 49.97 -8.60 -1.04
C ALA A 671 51.06 -8.95 -0.03
N LEU A 672 52.31 -8.88 -0.47
CA LEU A 672 53.46 -9.22 0.36
C LEU A 672 53.83 -8.08 1.31
N THR A 673 53.78 -6.84 0.85
CA THR A 673 54.28 -5.69 1.62
C THR A 673 53.23 -5.04 2.50
N GLN A 674 51.98 -4.96 2.03
CA GLN A 674 50.88 -4.25 2.71
C GLN A 674 49.83 -5.20 3.27
N LYS A 675 49.85 -6.50 2.93
CA LYS A 675 48.80 -7.49 3.23
C LYS A 675 47.41 -7.12 2.68
N GLU A 676 47.37 -6.15 1.78
CA GLU A 676 46.19 -5.64 1.09
C GLU A 676 46.53 -5.52 -0.40
N HIS A 677 45.86 -6.29 -1.24
CA HIS A 677 46.23 -6.45 -2.65
C HIS A 677 45.06 -6.31 -3.63
N ARG A 678 43.91 -5.84 -3.16
CA ARG A 678 42.76 -5.65 -4.04
C ARG A 678 42.84 -4.27 -4.69
N ASP A 679 42.48 -4.20 -5.98
CA ASP A 679 42.18 -2.92 -6.65
C ASP A 679 41.25 -2.13 -5.72
N VAL A 680 41.61 -0.88 -5.37
CA VAL A 680 40.95 0.03 -4.40
C VAL A 680 41.38 -0.05 -2.93
N THR A 681 42.35 -0.89 -2.57
CA THR A 681 42.97 -0.81 -1.23
C THR A 681 44.06 0.26 -1.19
N GLU A 682 44.22 0.94 -0.06
CA GLU A 682 45.31 1.91 0.14
C GLU A 682 46.67 1.24 -0.06
N GLY A 683 46.82 0.00 0.42
CA GLY A 683 48.02 -0.79 0.20
C GLY A 683 48.32 -1.05 -1.28
N PHE A 684 47.31 -1.34 -2.10
CA PHE A 684 47.47 -1.47 -3.54
C PHE A 684 47.82 -0.15 -4.23
N GLU A 685 47.15 0.96 -3.89
CA GLU A 685 47.45 2.27 -4.50
C GLU A 685 48.88 2.75 -4.20
N ILE A 686 49.38 2.49 -2.98
CA ILE A 686 50.78 2.75 -2.61
C ILE A 686 51.73 1.88 -3.44
N ALA A 687 51.42 0.59 -3.57
CA ALA A 687 52.22 -0.34 -4.37
C ALA A 687 52.23 0.07 -5.85
N LEU A 688 51.06 0.35 -6.43
CA LEU A 688 50.89 0.77 -7.82
C LEU A 688 51.60 2.08 -8.09
N SER A 689 51.46 3.08 -7.21
CA SER A 689 52.17 4.37 -7.33
C SER A 689 53.69 4.18 -7.33
N ARG A 690 54.20 3.27 -6.50
CA ARG A 690 55.63 2.97 -6.42
C ARG A 690 56.13 2.23 -7.66
N VAL A 691 55.40 1.21 -8.10
CA VAL A 691 55.67 0.44 -9.33
C VAL A 691 55.63 1.35 -10.54
N ALA A 692 54.59 2.17 -10.67
CA ALA A 692 54.42 3.13 -11.75
C ALA A 692 55.46 4.26 -11.71
N GLY A 693 55.87 4.71 -10.52
CA GLY A 693 56.94 5.69 -10.36
C GLY A 693 58.28 5.19 -10.89
N ILE A 694 58.67 3.98 -10.47
CA ILE A 694 59.90 3.33 -10.96
C ILE A 694 59.80 3.05 -12.46
N ALA A 695 58.66 2.54 -12.95
CA ALA A 695 58.46 2.35 -14.38
C ALA A 695 58.52 3.67 -15.17
N GLY A 696 57.95 4.73 -14.61
CA GLY A 696 58.01 6.09 -15.15
C GLY A 696 59.43 6.61 -15.21
N ASP A 697 60.26 6.32 -14.20
CA ASP A 697 61.69 6.63 -14.21
C ASP A 697 62.43 5.86 -15.31
N ILE A 698 62.16 4.56 -15.48
CA ILE A 698 62.73 3.74 -16.58
C ILE A 698 62.38 4.34 -17.96
N VAL A 699 61.16 4.84 -18.10
CA VAL A 699 60.65 5.39 -19.37
C VAL A 699 61.06 6.86 -19.56
N GLY A 700 61.23 7.61 -18.48
CA GLY A 700 61.47 9.05 -18.42
C GLY A 700 62.94 9.47 -18.34
N TYR A 701 63.86 8.59 -17.88
CA TYR A 701 65.28 8.88 -17.82
C TYR A 701 66.02 8.66 -19.15
N SER A 702 67.18 9.32 -19.18
CA SER A 702 67.95 9.81 -20.32
C SER A 702 68.50 8.78 -21.32
N THR A 703 69.03 9.31 -22.42
CA THR A 703 69.63 8.60 -23.57
C THR A 703 70.64 7.50 -23.20
N ASP A 704 71.28 7.58 -22.03
CA ASP A 704 72.30 6.65 -21.57
C ASP A 704 71.74 5.37 -20.94
N GLU A 705 70.52 5.39 -20.38
CA GLU A 705 69.87 4.19 -19.86
C GLU A 705 69.05 3.46 -20.91
N ARG A 706 68.55 4.17 -21.94
CA ARG A 706 68.18 3.53 -23.23
C ARG A 706 69.36 2.77 -23.82
N LEU A 707 70.59 3.28 -23.69
CA LEU A 707 71.82 2.60 -24.09
C LEU A 707 72.17 1.43 -23.14
N THR A 708 71.83 1.50 -21.85
CA THR A 708 72.00 0.41 -20.88
C THR A 708 70.99 -0.72 -21.12
N LEU A 709 69.70 -0.42 -21.33
CA LEU A 709 68.69 -1.37 -21.82
C LEU A 709 69.11 -1.97 -23.18
N ARG A 710 69.66 -1.16 -24.09
CA ARG A 710 70.28 -1.63 -25.34
C ARG A 710 71.49 -2.54 -25.10
N ARG A 711 72.27 -2.36 -24.03
CA ARG A 711 73.41 -3.22 -23.65
C ARG A 711 72.95 -4.53 -22.98
N ILE A 712 71.90 -4.48 -22.17
CA ILE A 712 71.27 -5.65 -21.54
C ILE A 712 70.60 -6.52 -22.61
N LEU A 713 69.85 -5.91 -23.53
CA LEU A 713 69.22 -6.60 -24.67
C LEU A 713 70.22 -7.13 -25.72
N ASN A 714 71.45 -6.63 -25.71
CA ASN A 714 72.58 -7.13 -26.51
C ASN A 714 73.46 -8.17 -25.77
N GLY A 715 73.01 -8.70 -24.62
CA GLY A 715 73.70 -9.79 -23.91
C GLY A 715 74.90 -9.38 -23.05
N GLY A 716 74.89 -8.17 -22.50
CA GLY A 716 76.02 -7.59 -21.78
C GLY A 716 76.17 -8.02 -20.32
N PHE A 717 76.59 -9.26 -20.05
CA PHE A 717 77.56 -9.63 -19.00
C PHE A 717 78.21 -10.98 -19.40
N GLY A 718 79.13 -10.91 -20.37
CA GLY A 718 80.19 -11.87 -20.69
C GLY A 718 79.90 -13.39 -20.67
N ALA A 719 79.49 -13.96 -21.81
CA ALA A 719 79.91 -15.31 -22.23
C ALA A 719 79.71 -15.52 -23.75
N LYS A 720 80.75 -16.02 -24.41
CA LYS A 720 80.94 -16.25 -25.85
C LYS A 720 79.83 -17.09 -26.51
N VAL A 721 79.35 -16.69 -27.69
CA VAL A 721 78.82 -17.62 -28.71
C VAL A 721 79.20 -17.16 -30.12
N ALA A 722 80.46 -17.41 -30.46
CA ALA A 722 80.87 -17.75 -31.82
C ALA A 722 82.06 -18.70 -31.67
N GLU A 723 81.80 -20.01 -31.66
CA GLU A 723 82.86 -20.96 -31.94
C GLU A 723 83.12 -20.92 -33.44
N TRP A 724 84.34 -20.54 -33.78
CA TRP A 724 84.88 -20.67 -35.11
C TRP A 724 85.21 -22.15 -35.33
N ASP A 725 84.49 -22.80 -36.24
CA ASP A 725 84.85 -24.14 -36.68
C ASP A 725 86.01 -24.03 -37.67
N GLU A 726 87.23 -24.32 -37.20
CA GLU A 726 88.46 -24.26 -38.00
C GLU A 726 88.45 -25.23 -39.20
N VAL A 727 87.55 -26.22 -39.22
CA VAL A 727 87.51 -27.24 -40.28
C VAL A 727 86.73 -26.76 -41.51
N GLU A 728 85.67 -25.96 -41.35
CA GLU A 728 84.78 -25.58 -42.46
C GLU A 728 84.83 -24.10 -42.88
N GLY A 729 85.46 -23.22 -42.10
CA GLY A 729 85.66 -21.81 -42.48
C GLY A 729 84.38 -21.03 -42.77
N LYS A 730 83.27 -21.31 -42.05
CA LYS A 730 81.98 -20.59 -42.19
C LYS A 730 81.29 -20.32 -40.85
N TYR A 731 80.65 -19.15 -40.74
CA TYR A 731 79.78 -18.78 -39.62
C TYR A 731 78.39 -19.44 -39.74
N LYS A 732 77.94 -20.19 -38.72
CA LYS A 732 76.52 -20.55 -38.54
C LYS A 732 75.84 -19.52 -37.62
N ARG A 733 74.93 -18.70 -38.16
CA ARG A 733 74.06 -17.81 -37.36
C ARG A 733 72.86 -18.59 -36.82
N LYS A 734 72.60 -18.50 -35.51
CA LYS A 734 71.30 -18.87 -34.91
C LYS A 734 70.33 -17.70 -35.09
N THR A 735 69.10 -18.03 -35.44
CA THR A 735 67.96 -17.13 -35.76
C THR A 735 67.49 -16.22 -34.61
N LYS A 736 68.21 -16.18 -33.48
CA LYS A 736 67.84 -15.44 -32.26
C LYS A 736 68.17 -13.93 -32.35
N ASP A 737 69.09 -13.55 -33.23
CA ASP A 737 69.63 -12.18 -33.30
C ASP A 737 68.98 -11.30 -34.40
N LEU A 738 68.21 -11.88 -35.32
CA LEU A 738 67.59 -11.12 -36.43
C LEU A 738 66.41 -10.25 -35.96
N SER A 739 65.70 -10.67 -34.89
CA SER A 739 64.62 -9.93 -34.21
C SER A 739 65.05 -8.55 -33.74
N ILE A 740 66.26 -8.49 -33.20
CA ILE A 740 66.80 -7.35 -32.46
C ILE A 740 67.33 -6.28 -33.45
N VAL A 741 67.79 -6.71 -34.63
CA VAL A 741 68.18 -5.82 -35.73
C VAL A 741 66.96 -5.23 -36.44
N LEU A 742 65.90 -6.03 -36.67
CA LEU A 742 64.66 -5.57 -37.32
C LEU A 742 63.85 -4.56 -36.48
N MET A 743 63.89 -4.67 -35.14
CA MET A 743 63.27 -3.69 -34.25
C MET A 743 63.92 -2.30 -34.32
N ASN A 744 65.21 -2.22 -34.63
CA ASN A 744 65.94 -0.94 -34.71
C ASN A 744 65.82 -0.24 -36.07
N SER A 745 65.53 -0.96 -37.16
CA SER A 745 65.36 -0.37 -38.49
C SER A 745 63.94 0.15 -38.75
N TYR A 746 62.92 -0.33 -38.03
CA TYR A 746 61.54 0.14 -38.18
C TYR A 746 61.20 1.40 -37.37
N ASP A 747 61.91 1.68 -36.27
CA ASP A 747 61.77 2.94 -35.52
C ASP A 747 62.31 4.17 -36.30
N VAL A 748 63.05 3.95 -37.40
CA VAL A 748 63.49 5.00 -38.34
C VAL A 748 62.42 5.29 -39.41
N VAL A 749 61.42 4.43 -39.60
CA VAL A 749 60.36 4.60 -40.62
C VAL A 749 59.03 4.99 -39.96
N ARG A 750 59.07 6.01 -39.10
CA ARG A 750 57.88 6.75 -38.65
C ARG A 750 57.72 8.03 -39.49
N PHE A 751 57.28 7.86 -40.73
CA PHE A 751 56.53 8.89 -41.47
C PHE A 751 55.46 8.19 -42.31
N ARG A 752 54.20 8.25 -41.87
CA ARG A 752 53.03 7.97 -42.72
C ARG A 752 52.18 9.22 -42.80
N TYR A 753 52.65 10.14 -43.63
CA TYR A 753 51.85 10.84 -44.63
C TYR A 753 52.81 11.08 -45.80
N VAL A 754 52.85 10.12 -46.71
CA VAL A 754 53.72 10.18 -47.88
C VAL A 754 52.81 9.89 -49.06
N SER A 755 52.58 10.90 -49.90
CA SER A 755 51.76 10.75 -51.10
C SER A 755 52.44 9.77 -52.06
N ASP A 756 51.65 9.04 -52.85
CA ASP A 756 52.10 8.05 -53.85
C ASP A 756 53.20 8.58 -54.80
N LYS A 757 53.33 9.90 -54.97
CA LYS A 757 54.39 10.56 -55.76
C LYS A 757 55.81 10.46 -55.17
N ILE A 758 55.97 10.35 -53.85
CA ILE A 758 57.29 10.28 -53.20
C ILE A 758 57.86 8.86 -53.29
N GLU A 759 57.01 7.83 -53.24
CA GLU A 759 57.43 6.44 -53.41
C GLU A 759 57.94 6.18 -54.83
N GLU A 760 57.33 6.81 -55.83
CA GLU A 760 57.76 6.77 -57.23
C GLU A 760 59.12 7.47 -57.44
N GLU A 761 59.36 8.59 -56.77
CA GLU A 761 60.60 9.36 -56.92
C GLU A 761 61.77 8.80 -56.09
N ILE A 762 61.51 8.20 -54.92
CA ILE A 762 62.51 7.43 -54.16
C ILE A 762 62.96 6.20 -54.95
N LYS A 763 62.02 5.51 -55.62
CA LYS A 763 62.33 4.37 -56.49
C LYS A 763 63.20 4.80 -57.66
N ARG A 764 62.89 5.94 -58.28
CA ARG A 764 63.67 6.54 -59.38
C ARG A 764 65.08 6.98 -58.96
N ILE A 765 65.25 7.51 -57.74
CA ILE A 765 66.56 7.91 -57.19
C ILE A 765 67.39 6.68 -56.78
N SER A 766 66.74 5.62 -56.28
CA SER A 766 67.40 4.37 -55.88
C SER A 766 67.99 3.57 -57.04
N GLU A 767 67.47 3.77 -58.26
CA GLU A 767 68.00 3.19 -59.49
C GLU A 767 69.24 3.93 -60.05
N LEU A 768 69.52 5.14 -59.55
CA LEU A 768 70.59 6.01 -60.09
C LEU A 768 71.88 6.04 -59.25
N ILE A 769 71.92 5.45 -58.05
CA ILE A 769 73.08 5.56 -57.14
C ILE A 769 73.41 4.22 -56.46
N ASN A 770 74.68 3.82 -56.54
CA ASN A 770 75.22 2.61 -55.95
C ASN A 770 75.27 2.75 -54.40
N LEU A 771 74.64 1.84 -53.67
CA LEU A 771 74.33 1.89 -52.22
C LEU A 771 75.55 1.77 -51.26
N GLY A 772 76.75 2.13 -51.70
CA GLY A 772 77.98 2.11 -50.90
C GLY A 772 78.36 3.44 -50.22
N GLU A 773 77.79 4.57 -50.64
CA GLU A 773 78.22 5.91 -50.17
C GLU A 773 77.04 6.81 -49.77
N LEU A 774 76.14 6.30 -48.92
CA LEU A 774 75.15 7.13 -48.24
C LEU A 774 75.19 6.92 -46.72
N ALA A 775 76.40 7.05 -46.16
CA ALA A 775 76.56 7.47 -44.79
C ALA A 775 76.71 9.00 -44.81
N ILE A 776 75.91 9.69 -43.98
CA ILE A 776 75.84 11.15 -43.80
C ILE A 776 74.86 11.84 -44.77
N VAL A 777 73.56 11.84 -44.42
CA VAL A 777 72.70 13.03 -44.25
C VAL A 777 71.40 12.56 -43.57
N ALA A 778 71.39 12.53 -42.23
CA ALA A 778 70.17 12.60 -41.39
C ALA A 778 70.55 12.62 -39.88
N ILE A 779 71.66 13.27 -39.52
CA ILE A 779 71.96 13.59 -38.12
C ILE A 779 72.04 15.11 -38.06
N GLY A 780 71.04 15.75 -37.46
CA GLY A 780 71.08 17.20 -37.31
C GLY A 780 69.90 17.90 -36.65
N PHE A 781 68.75 17.25 -36.42
CA PHE A 781 67.64 17.97 -35.79
C PHE A 781 67.53 17.74 -34.28
N HIS A 782 67.88 16.57 -33.74
CA HIS A 782 67.69 16.35 -32.30
C HIS A 782 68.78 16.91 -31.38
N LYS A 783 69.91 17.39 -31.96
CA LYS A 783 71.06 17.93 -31.21
C LYS A 783 71.26 19.44 -31.37
N THR A 784 70.41 20.13 -32.12
CA THR A 784 70.46 21.58 -32.30
C THR A 784 69.41 22.24 -31.40
N LYS A 785 69.65 23.50 -31.00
CA LYS A 785 68.65 24.31 -30.26
C LYS A 785 67.29 24.28 -30.96
N LEU A 786 67.31 24.27 -32.29
CA LEU A 786 66.18 24.16 -33.21
C LEU A 786 65.26 22.96 -32.91
N GLY A 787 65.79 21.74 -32.74
CA GLY A 787 64.96 20.57 -32.42
C GLY A 787 64.35 20.62 -31.03
N SER A 788 65.05 21.21 -30.06
CA SER A 788 64.50 21.41 -28.71
C SER A 788 63.34 22.41 -28.73
N TRP A 789 63.40 23.42 -29.60
CA TRP A 789 62.38 24.44 -29.77
C TRP A 789 61.15 23.93 -30.49
N VAL A 790 61.32 23.14 -31.55
CA VAL A 790 60.20 22.47 -32.25
C VAL A 790 59.45 21.51 -31.33
N ALA A 791 60.17 20.72 -30.51
CA ALA A 791 59.55 19.86 -29.50
C ALA A 791 58.77 20.66 -28.44
N LYS A 792 59.29 21.82 -28.02
CA LYS A 792 58.64 22.72 -27.06
C LYS A 792 57.38 23.37 -27.64
N ALA A 793 57.40 23.73 -28.92
CA ALA A 793 56.22 24.22 -29.64
C ALA A 793 55.14 23.14 -29.72
N TYR A 794 55.50 21.90 -30.04
CA TYR A 794 54.57 20.76 -30.07
C TYR A 794 53.97 20.42 -28.69
N GLN A 795 54.76 20.47 -27.62
CA GLN A 795 54.26 20.31 -26.25
C GLN A 795 53.31 21.45 -25.84
N THR A 796 53.61 22.68 -26.25
CA THR A 796 52.75 23.83 -25.94
C THR A 796 51.41 23.75 -26.68
N LEU A 797 51.39 23.15 -27.88
CA LEU A 797 50.18 22.96 -28.69
C LEU A 797 49.32 21.79 -28.21
N SER A 798 49.91 20.67 -27.78
CA SER A 798 49.16 19.52 -27.26
C SER A 798 48.43 19.82 -25.95
N ILE A 799 48.89 20.83 -25.20
CA ILE A 799 48.17 21.38 -24.04
C ILE A 799 46.83 22.05 -24.46
N MET A 800 46.68 22.53 -25.71
CA MET A 800 45.41 23.12 -26.18
C MET A 800 44.29 22.08 -26.38
N ASP A 801 44.64 20.85 -26.77
CA ASP A 801 43.68 19.77 -27.04
C ASP A 801 43.18 19.06 -25.76
N MET A 802 43.88 19.26 -24.63
CA MET A 802 43.55 18.60 -23.36
C MET A 802 42.55 19.39 -22.49
N PHE A 803 42.12 20.60 -22.88
CA PHE A 803 41.14 21.35 -22.10
C PHE A 803 39.69 20.89 -22.38
N PRO A 804 38.91 20.50 -21.36
CA PRO A 804 37.50 20.18 -21.51
C PRO A 804 36.71 21.40 -22.01
N LYS A 805 35.75 21.19 -22.93
CA LYS A 805 34.93 22.24 -23.56
C LYS A 805 34.17 23.16 -22.59
N ASN A 806 34.07 22.80 -21.31
CA ASN A 806 33.18 23.44 -20.33
C ASN A 806 33.91 24.13 -19.15
N MET A 807 35.21 24.42 -19.24
CA MET A 807 35.92 25.10 -18.14
C MET A 807 35.66 26.63 -18.14
N PRO A 808 35.06 27.22 -17.10
CA PRO A 808 34.71 28.63 -17.08
C PRO A 808 35.81 29.48 -16.43
N MET A 809 36.97 29.64 -17.08
CA MET A 809 37.92 30.72 -16.77
C MET A 809 38.79 31.10 -17.99
N ARG A 810 38.79 32.40 -18.31
CA ARG A 810 39.72 33.18 -19.17
C ARG A 810 40.51 32.44 -20.25
N LYS A 811 39.81 31.72 -21.13
CA LYS A 811 40.35 31.08 -22.34
C LYS A 811 41.11 32.08 -23.23
N ASP A 812 40.62 33.31 -23.30
CA ASP A 812 41.20 34.44 -24.05
C ASP A 812 42.60 34.84 -23.57
N VAL A 813 42.85 34.83 -22.25
CA VAL A 813 44.15 35.18 -21.66
C VAL A 813 45.19 34.08 -21.92
N TYR A 814 44.79 32.82 -21.81
CA TYR A 814 45.66 31.67 -22.07
C TYR A 814 45.98 31.52 -23.57
N GLU A 815 44.98 31.65 -24.45
CA GLU A 815 45.20 31.64 -25.90
C GLU A 815 46.16 32.75 -26.32
N LYS A 816 46.02 33.95 -25.77
CA LYS A 816 46.94 35.06 -26.06
C LYS A 816 48.36 34.76 -25.59
N SER A 817 48.53 34.29 -24.35
CA SER A 817 49.87 33.96 -23.82
C SER A 817 50.55 32.83 -24.58
N ILE A 818 49.79 31.87 -25.11
CA ILE A 818 50.34 30.77 -25.91
C ILE A 818 50.70 31.26 -27.31
N LYS A 819 49.85 32.06 -27.97
CA LYS A 819 50.15 32.67 -29.27
C LYS A 819 51.39 33.56 -29.21
N ASP A 820 51.54 34.36 -28.15
CA ASP A 820 52.74 35.18 -27.95
C ASP A 820 54.01 34.33 -27.76
N ARG A 821 53.89 33.16 -27.11
CA ARG A 821 55.00 32.20 -26.97
C ARG A 821 55.36 31.51 -28.29
N ILE A 822 54.37 31.12 -29.07
CA ILE A 822 54.57 30.51 -30.40
C ILE A 822 55.27 31.50 -31.32
N LYS A 823 54.78 32.74 -31.38
CA LYS A 823 55.39 33.79 -32.20
C LYS A 823 56.85 34.06 -31.82
N LYS A 824 57.15 34.11 -30.52
CA LYS A 824 58.54 34.27 -30.04
C LYS A 824 59.44 33.09 -30.44
N LEU A 825 58.89 31.87 -30.41
CA LEU A 825 59.59 30.66 -30.86
C LEU A 825 59.85 30.69 -32.37
N GLU A 826 58.88 31.13 -33.17
CA GLU A 826 59.04 31.32 -34.62
C GLU A 826 60.16 32.33 -34.93
N GLU A 827 60.17 33.48 -34.25
CA GLU A 827 61.23 34.50 -34.41
C GLU A 827 62.62 33.96 -34.02
N GLU A 828 62.72 33.14 -32.97
CA GLU A 828 63.97 32.51 -32.54
C GLU A 828 64.45 31.44 -33.54
N ILE A 829 63.53 30.64 -34.09
CA ILE A 829 63.77 29.62 -35.12
C ILE A 829 64.29 30.29 -36.41
N GLU A 830 63.62 31.34 -36.87
CA GLU A 830 63.96 32.06 -38.10
C GLU A 830 65.35 32.69 -38.02
N LYS A 831 65.69 33.28 -36.87
CA LYS A 831 67.01 33.90 -36.61
C LYS A 831 68.15 32.89 -36.65
N GLU A 832 67.91 31.67 -36.19
CA GLU A 832 68.92 30.61 -36.19
C GLU A 832 69.03 29.96 -37.58
N LEU A 833 67.91 29.80 -38.30
CA LEU A 833 67.90 29.37 -39.70
C LEU A 833 68.67 30.36 -40.60
N GLU A 834 68.52 31.67 -40.38
CA GLU A 834 69.37 32.69 -41.01
C GLU A 834 70.86 32.49 -40.70
N GLN A 835 71.19 32.13 -39.46
CA GLN A 835 72.57 31.92 -39.04
C GLN A 835 73.20 30.70 -39.72
N TYR A 836 72.45 29.61 -39.86
CA TYR A 836 72.86 28.43 -40.60
C TYR A 836 72.94 28.68 -42.11
N ALA A 837 72.03 29.49 -42.68
CA ALA A 837 72.10 29.91 -44.08
C ALA A 837 73.34 30.79 -44.36
N ARG A 838 73.76 31.64 -43.41
CA ARG A 838 75.01 32.43 -43.48
C ARG A 838 76.27 31.56 -43.42
N ALA A 839 76.19 30.36 -42.85
CA ALA A 839 77.28 29.39 -42.80
C ALA A 839 77.38 28.51 -44.06
N GLY A 840 76.62 28.84 -45.13
CA GLY A 840 76.70 28.18 -46.44
C GLY A 840 75.83 26.94 -46.60
N TYR A 841 74.97 26.61 -45.63
CA TYR A 841 74.04 25.49 -45.73
C TYR A 841 72.79 25.88 -46.53
N ILE A 842 72.37 25.02 -47.46
CA ILE A 842 71.06 25.11 -48.11
C ILE A 842 70.06 24.38 -47.21
N ILE A 843 69.10 25.10 -46.64
CA ILE A 843 68.13 24.54 -45.71
C ILE A 843 66.77 24.48 -46.39
N TRP A 844 66.19 23.29 -46.41
CA TRP A 844 64.83 23.05 -46.86
C TRP A 844 63.95 22.91 -45.62
N TRP A 845 63.00 23.82 -45.45
CA TRP A 845 62.06 23.83 -44.33
C TRP A 845 60.64 23.63 -44.87
N TYR A 846 59.94 22.62 -44.39
CA TYR A 846 58.54 22.39 -44.74
C TYR A 846 57.63 23.11 -43.76
N ASP A 847 56.78 24.01 -44.27
CA ASP A 847 55.71 24.62 -43.50
C ASP A 847 54.43 23.77 -43.66
N PRO A 848 53.99 23.05 -42.61
CA PRO A 848 52.81 22.20 -42.67
C PRO A 848 51.50 23.00 -42.70
N TRP A 849 51.51 24.31 -42.45
CA TRP A 849 50.32 25.15 -42.46
C TRP A 849 50.02 25.70 -43.85
N GLU A 850 51.06 25.98 -44.63
CA GLU A 850 50.94 26.41 -46.03
C GLU A 850 51.15 25.27 -47.03
N ASP A 851 51.56 24.08 -46.55
CA ASP A 851 51.92 22.91 -47.37
C ASP A 851 52.98 23.22 -48.44
N THR A 852 54.00 23.99 -48.06
CA THR A 852 55.07 24.41 -48.97
C THR A 852 56.45 24.24 -48.35
N TYR A 853 57.46 24.07 -49.21
CA TYR A 853 58.87 24.02 -48.79
C TYR A 853 59.53 25.38 -49.04
N HIS A 854 60.10 25.97 -48.00
CA HIS A 854 60.93 27.17 -48.05
C HIS A 854 62.40 26.77 -48.14
N VAL A 855 63.11 27.35 -49.11
CA VAL A 855 64.54 27.09 -49.32
C VAL A 855 65.34 28.34 -48.96
N TYR A 856 66.19 28.23 -47.95
CA TYR A 856 67.10 29.29 -47.54
C TYR A 856 68.49 29.01 -48.09
N LYS A 857 68.99 29.91 -48.94
CA LYS A 857 70.33 29.86 -49.55
C LYS A 857 71.02 31.22 -49.39
N GLN A 858 72.32 31.22 -49.10
CA GLN A 858 73.13 32.44 -48.99
C GLN A 858 73.05 33.27 -50.30
N ARG A 859 72.62 34.54 -50.21
CA ARG A 859 72.63 35.50 -51.33
C ARG A 859 74.08 35.85 -51.67
N GLU A 860 74.59 35.40 -52.81
CA GLU A 860 75.78 36.00 -53.43
C GLU A 860 75.39 37.33 -54.09
N ILE A 861 75.98 38.42 -53.61
CA ILE A 861 76.17 39.67 -54.38
C ILE A 861 77.62 39.64 -54.85
N ILE A 862 77.86 39.31 -56.12
CA ILE A 862 78.96 39.90 -56.91
C ILE A 862 78.44 40.21 -58.32
N SER A 863 78.65 41.46 -58.70
CA SER A 863 78.18 42.21 -59.87
C SER A 863 78.75 41.74 -61.22
N LEU A 864 77.96 41.93 -62.29
CA LEU A 864 78.46 42.05 -63.66
C LEU A 864 79.33 43.31 -63.82
N GLY A 865 80.50 43.15 -64.46
CA GLY A 865 81.33 44.26 -64.95
C GLY A 865 82.70 43.78 -65.47
N GLY A 866 82.81 43.59 -66.79
CA GLY A 866 84.05 43.26 -67.51
C GLY A 866 83.89 42.13 -68.51
#